data_AF-A0A9P1EV13-F1
#
_entry.id   AF-A0A9P1EV13-F1
#
_cell.length_a   1.000
_cell.length_b   1.000
_cell.length_c   1.000
_cell.angle_alpha   90.00
_cell.angle_beta   90.00
_cell.angle_gamma   90.00
#
_symmetry.space_group_name_H-M   'P 1'
#
loop_
_entity.id
_entity.type
_entity.pdbx_description
1 polymer ?
#
loop_
_entity_poly.entity_id
_entity_poly.type
_entity_poly.pdbx_seq_one_letter_code
_entity_poly.pdbx_strand_id
1 'polypeptide(L)'
;MGSEVPERKVREPFSQTMKDNPVSDEQRQKELWHLLDLLEIEYKKTATLHQLISSVSEPMTLAWKRRDAKSELALKGMLLILEYCLSHVFDGHEVFEVFVTSLGYNTVIFWKHCAGYVFDSDLGRGTKFRDSLLFSLTLYDVNTGKNRLRELYAAVPGIRKSLLGVNAKQFGERYHHLQKKLARFGSHTSLCSVSSDSEAEEGFNVRSGNHSESEGEEDSKKPRSGLATPHFQQRVINVSNAPPVSLKREKTGDWEIKQGSGGLVACVDPVMSKDHENLWLANLGMNINDKKQKKRGSVVSTSESLSIPSTNTLGLPLIKQTIAEVFFHVLADDDMDAPKNEKQKKAREEMSLLGVLNNYNRGNYKLNPVVVQEDDYNVYYGGISNGLLWPALHNLPEYIVSEYNDEKQLRAHWCAYVRVNYQFAIDAVRNSRPQDFIWIHDYHLMLVGMIMQSLDQHLEVGFFLHIPFQPPGEFFSKYSTVGFAVLRGLLRFTKVGFQTHRDRTKYIELVQHYLGTAKIVYDNKMDIYSVTNEGWTCSLGVFPVSIKNDDFLKFVDLPETIKLKQDIRKKVMGENPPADGRFFFSVERFDYTKGIMEKLQAYQRYFVKHPDRIGKDVLYQIAVTNRRSVDTYRVYQDECIDLAETINQTFKDPNNPLWKPLVFQTDGMQRSELVAAYLAMDIGVVTPKKDGMNLVAKEMLVCNPKAGLVLSTGAGSEIQFTTAGLYLEKGERNYHRIANVFDADAYCDAFYAAALEPEDVRAEHGKRLHEFIMANDIERWSSAFLDPSWTHEVIRPTQIDTLDDFFSLMMKTRNVRRQIVGRVLKGIPIRSHFAISLRNAKESLEQICKPGTHTAEFKSAADSSEMAHFEIDNEARMRTMWNNSSM
;
A
#
# COMPACT_ATOMS: atom_id res chain seq x y z
N MET A 1 -35.40 5.82 65.37
CA MET A 1 -35.91 5.97 63.99
C MET A 1 -35.14 7.10 63.35
N GLY A 2 -34.23 6.75 62.45
CA GLY A 2 -33.41 7.70 61.69
C GLY A 2 -32.84 6.94 60.51
N SER A 3 -33.73 6.54 59.59
CA SER A 3 -33.33 5.96 58.31
C SER A 3 -32.83 7.10 57.44
N GLU A 4 -31.51 7.28 57.38
CA GLU A 4 -30.90 8.01 56.26
C GLU A 4 -31.28 7.27 54.97
N VAL A 5 -32.15 7.91 54.18
CA VAL A 5 -32.48 7.47 52.84
C VAL A 5 -31.18 7.51 52.03
N PRO A 6 -30.76 6.42 51.36
CA PRO A 6 -29.52 6.44 50.60
C PRO A 6 -29.64 7.51 49.50
N GLU A 7 -28.71 8.48 49.49
CA GLU A 7 -28.59 9.45 48.40
C GLU A 7 -28.56 8.69 47.07
N ARG A 8 -29.59 8.90 46.25
CA ARG A 8 -29.71 8.27 44.94
C ARG A 8 -28.62 8.86 44.05
N LYS A 9 -27.48 8.18 43.94
CA LYS A 9 -26.39 8.60 43.05
C LYS A 9 -26.91 8.73 41.62
N VAL A 10 -26.84 9.95 41.07
CA VAL A 10 -27.11 10.23 39.66
C VAL A 10 -26.05 9.52 38.82
N ARG A 11 -26.48 8.78 37.79
CA ARG A 11 -25.60 8.07 36.86
C ARG A 11 -24.66 9.06 36.16
N GLU A 12 -23.43 8.65 35.91
CA GLU A 12 -22.55 9.41 35.02
C GLU A 12 -23.03 9.30 33.57
N PRO A 13 -23.43 10.41 32.92
CA PRO A 13 -23.90 10.35 31.53
C PRO A 13 -22.80 9.79 30.62
N PHE A 14 -23.18 9.05 29.58
CA PHE A 14 -22.25 8.40 28.64
C PHE A 14 -21.34 7.27 29.21
N SER A 15 -21.51 6.84 30.47
CA SER A 15 -20.67 5.81 31.12
C SER A 15 -21.08 4.33 30.90
N GLN A 16 -22.03 4.03 30.01
CA GLN A 16 -22.59 2.67 29.86
C GLN A 16 -21.75 1.75 28.98
N THR A 17 -21.75 0.46 29.32
CA THR A 17 -21.11 -0.60 28.51
C THR A 17 -22.10 -1.23 27.53
N MET A 18 -21.60 -1.92 26.50
CA MET A 18 -22.41 -2.66 25.52
C MET A 18 -23.35 -3.71 26.13
N LYS A 19 -23.10 -4.14 27.38
CA LYS A 19 -23.89 -5.15 28.10
C LYS A 19 -25.08 -4.57 28.86
N ASP A 20 -25.16 -3.24 29.02
CA ASP A 20 -26.20 -2.58 29.81
C ASP A 20 -27.46 -2.29 28.98
N ASN A 21 -28.64 -2.47 29.59
CA ASN A 21 -29.93 -2.14 28.94
C ASN A 21 -30.00 -0.63 28.58
N PRO A 22 -30.67 -0.25 27.48
CA PRO A 22 -30.87 1.15 27.12
C PRO A 22 -31.63 1.90 28.22
N VAL A 23 -31.18 3.10 28.56
CA VAL A 23 -31.85 3.96 29.55
C VAL A 23 -33.20 4.40 29.00
N SER A 24 -34.26 4.15 29.76
CA SER A 24 -35.60 4.64 29.41
C SER A 24 -35.72 6.15 29.64
N ASP A 25 -36.60 6.79 28.87
CA ASP A 25 -36.85 8.23 29.05
C ASP A 25 -37.46 8.55 30.42
N GLU A 26 -38.25 7.65 31.00
CA GLU A 26 -38.74 7.77 32.38
C GLU A 26 -37.60 7.83 33.40
N GLN A 27 -36.53 7.06 33.17
CA GLN A 27 -35.35 7.08 34.04
C GLN A 27 -34.58 8.39 33.89
N ARG A 28 -34.36 8.87 32.65
CA ARG A 28 -33.73 10.18 32.39
C ARG A 28 -34.51 11.33 33.02
N GLN A 29 -35.84 11.26 32.94
CA GLN A 29 -36.73 12.26 33.53
C GLN A 29 -36.62 12.30 35.07
N LYS A 30 -36.57 11.14 35.73
CA LYS A 30 -36.38 11.05 37.19
C LYS A 30 -35.01 11.57 37.63
N GLU A 31 -33.96 11.25 36.88
CA GLU A 31 -32.59 11.74 37.13
C GLU A 31 -32.51 13.27 36.96
N LEU A 32 -33.15 13.81 35.92
CA LEU A 32 -33.21 15.24 35.66
C LEU A 32 -34.00 15.98 36.75
N TRP A 33 -35.14 15.48 37.21
CA TRP A 33 -35.90 16.06 38.34
C TRP A 33 -35.07 16.14 39.61
N HIS A 34 -34.33 15.08 39.94
CA HIS A 34 -33.48 15.06 41.12
C HIS A 34 -32.39 16.14 41.05
N LEU A 35 -31.75 16.32 39.88
CA LEU A 35 -30.77 17.38 39.68
C LEU A 35 -31.39 18.78 39.75
N LEU A 36 -32.60 18.97 39.21
CA LEU A 36 -33.30 20.25 39.28
C LEU A 36 -33.69 20.62 40.72
N ASP A 37 -34.14 19.65 41.52
CA ASP A 37 -34.42 19.84 42.95
C ASP A 37 -33.14 20.25 43.72
N LEU A 38 -32.00 19.61 43.44
CA LEU A 38 -30.69 19.96 44.05
C LEU A 38 -30.17 21.33 43.62
N LEU A 39 -30.51 21.77 42.40
CA LEU A 39 -30.12 23.06 41.84
C LEU A 39 -31.10 24.19 42.20
N GLU A 40 -32.21 23.88 42.88
CA GLU A 40 -33.29 24.82 43.21
C GLU A 40 -33.88 25.50 41.96
N ILE A 41 -33.99 24.77 40.85
CA ILE A 41 -34.59 25.27 39.60
C ILE A 41 -36.07 24.86 39.56
N GLU A 42 -36.98 25.83 39.42
CA GLU A 42 -38.42 25.54 39.32
C GLU A 42 -38.77 24.81 38.01
N TYR A 43 -39.57 23.75 38.10
CA TYR A 43 -40.08 23.01 36.95
C TYR A 43 -41.49 22.45 37.19
N LYS A 44 -42.23 22.18 36.10
CA LYS A 44 -43.57 21.58 36.14
C LYS A 44 -43.48 20.06 36.16
N LYS A 45 -43.91 19.41 37.24
CA LYS A 45 -43.90 17.93 37.39
C LYS A 45 -44.81 17.18 36.41
N THR A 46 -45.79 17.86 35.81
CA THR A 46 -46.72 17.29 34.81
C THR A 46 -46.23 17.41 33.37
N ALA A 47 -45.06 18.00 33.13
CA ALA A 47 -44.51 18.18 31.78
C ALA A 47 -43.94 16.88 31.21
N THR A 48 -44.11 16.68 29.90
CA THR A 48 -43.38 15.63 29.16
C THR A 48 -41.88 15.92 29.16
N LEU A 49 -41.03 14.90 28.99
CA LEU A 49 -39.57 15.07 28.99
C LEU A 49 -39.11 16.12 27.95
N HIS A 50 -39.73 16.15 26.78
CA HIS A 50 -39.52 17.15 25.74
C HIS A 50 -39.75 18.59 26.25
N GLN A 51 -40.93 18.86 26.82
CA GLN A 51 -41.30 20.17 27.36
C GLN A 51 -40.45 20.57 28.57
N LEU A 52 -40.09 19.58 29.40
CA LEU A 52 -39.21 19.77 30.53
C LEU A 52 -37.84 20.27 30.06
N ILE A 53 -37.19 19.57 29.13
CA ILE A 53 -35.85 19.94 28.61
C ILE A 53 -35.87 21.34 28.01
N SER A 54 -36.88 21.69 27.21
CA SER A 54 -36.97 23.03 26.62
C SER A 54 -37.11 24.14 27.67
N SER A 55 -37.85 23.88 28.77
CA SER A 55 -38.03 24.86 29.85
C SER A 55 -36.81 25.03 30.77
N VAL A 56 -35.98 23.99 30.93
CA VAL A 56 -34.86 23.99 31.91
C VAL A 56 -33.48 24.20 31.29
N SER A 57 -33.34 24.12 29.96
CA SER A 57 -32.04 24.25 29.27
C SER A 57 -31.35 25.60 29.53
N GLU A 58 -32.11 26.71 29.51
CA GLU A 58 -31.57 28.05 29.78
C GLU A 58 -31.23 28.26 31.27
N PRO A 59 -32.13 28.01 32.24
CA PRO A 59 -31.80 28.08 33.67
C PRO A 59 -30.60 27.22 34.06
N MET A 60 -30.47 26.02 33.49
CA MET A 60 -29.36 25.11 33.81
C MET A 60 -28.04 25.59 33.20
N THR A 61 -28.08 26.18 32.00
CA THR A 61 -26.91 26.83 31.42
C THR A 61 -26.49 28.06 32.24
N LEU A 62 -27.43 28.83 32.80
CA LEU A 62 -27.14 29.94 33.71
C LEU A 62 -26.55 29.46 35.04
N ALA A 63 -27.06 28.36 35.60
CA ALA A 63 -26.50 27.74 36.81
C ALA A 63 -25.06 27.26 36.59
N TRP A 64 -24.78 26.61 35.46
CA TRP A 64 -23.43 26.16 35.09
C TRP A 64 -22.44 27.34 34.92
N LYS A 65 -22.92 28.52 34.50
CA LYS A 65 -22.07 29.72 34.36
C LYS A 65 -21.57 30.28 35.70
N ARG A 66 -22.24 30.00 36.83
CA ARG A 66 -21.88 30.58 38.13
C ARG A 66 -20.52 30.08 38.67
N ARG A 67 -19.99 28.98 38.12
CA ARG A 67 -18.70 28.34 38.51
C ARG A 67 -18.57 28.11 40.02
N ASP A 68 -19.70 27.85 40.67
CA ASP A 68 -19.84 27.51 42.07
C ASP A 68 -19.91 25.98 42.27
N ALA A 69 -20.03 25.51 43.51
CA ALA A 69 -20.16 24.09 43.82
C ALA A 69 -21.38 23.42 43.12
N LYS A 70 -22.41 24.21 42.77
CA LYS A 70 -23.60 23.73 42.03
C LYS A 70 -23.33 23.59 40.52
N SER A 71 -22.21 24.09 40.00
CA SER A 71 -21.91 24.06 38.56
C SER A 71 -21.54 22.67 38.04
N GLU A 72 -20.97 21.79 38.86
CA GLU A 72 -20.74 20.38 38.46
C GLU A 72 -22.07 19.60 38.31
N LEU A 73 -23.03 19.87 39.19
CA LEU A 73 -24.38 19.31 39.10
C LEU A 73 -25.12 19.81 37.86
N ALA A 74 -24.99 21.11 37.55
CA ALA A 74 -25.55 21.69 36.33
C ALA A 74 -24.91 21.09 35.05
N LEU A 75 -23.59 20.86 35.03
CA LEU A 75 -22.91 20.19 33.92
C LEU A 75 -23.44 18.76 33.72
N LYS A 76 -23.63 17.99 34.79
CA LYS A 76 -24.24 16.65 34.72
C LYS A 76 -25.65 16.67 34.15
N GLY A 77 -26.47 17.65 34.53
CA GLY A 77 -27.80 17.84 33.96
C GLY A 77 -27.78 18.19 32.47
N MET A 78 -26.85 19.05 32.04
CA MET A 78 -26.66 19.37 30.62
C MET A 78 -26.16 18.18 29.79
N LEU A 79 -25.34 17.30 30.37
CA LEU A 79 -24.90 16.06 29.72
C LEU A 79 -26.05 15.06 29.54
N LEU A 80 -26.98 14.95 30.50
CA LEU A 80 -28.19 14.12 30.36
C LEU A 80 -29.11 14.63 29.24
N ILE A 81 -29.27 15.96 29.12
CA ILE A 81 -30.01 16.59 28.02
C ILE A 81 -29.36 16.24 26.68
N LEU A 82 -28.03 16.36 26.59
CA LEU A 82 -27.33 16.01 25.36
C LEU A 82 -27.46 14.53 25.03
N GLU A 83 -27.31 13.62 26.00
CA GLU A 83 -27.47 12.19 25.79
C GLU A 83 -28.88 11.84 25.27
N TYR A 84 -29.91 12.52 25.78
CA TYR A 84 -31.28 12.41 25.27
C TYR A 84 -31.37 12.86 23.80
N CYS A 85 -30.89 14.06 23.48
CA CYS A 85 -30.91 14.60 22.11
C CYS A 85 -30.17 13.70 21.11
N LEU A 86 -29.02 13.15 21.50
CA LEU A 86 -28.23 12.27 20.64
C LEU A 86 -28.83 10.86 20.51
N SER A 87 -29.69 10.45 21.45
CA SER A 87 -30.43 9.17 21.33
C SER A 87 -31.66 9.27 20.44
N HIS A 88 -32.19 10.47 20.19
CA HIS A 88 -33.41 10.74 19.42
C HIS A 88 -33.16 11.67 18.22
N VAL A 89 -32.26 11.26 17.32
CA VAL A 89 -31.71 12.11 16.24
C VAL A 89 -32.77 12.59 15.23
N PHE A 90 -33.78 11.78 14.93
CA PHE A 90 -34.79 12.10 13.91
C PHE A 90 -35.98 12.89 14.47
N ASP A 91 -36.42 12.57 15.70
CA ASP A 91 -37.61 13.18 16.33
C ASP A 91 -37.26 14.32 17.30
N GLY A 92 -35.99 14.46 17.70
CA GLY A 92 -35.53 15.40 18.74
C GLY A 92 -34.86 16.68 18.25
N HIS A 93 -35.03 17.05 16.98
CA HIS A 93 -34.38 18.24 16.38
C HIS A 93 -34.72 19.54 17.13
N GLU A 94 -35.99 19.74 17.50
CA GLU A 94 -36.44 20.95 18.21
C GLU A 94 -35.76 21.10 19.59
N VAL A 95 -35.60 20.01 20.33
CA VAL A 95 -34.92 20.01 21.64
C VAL A 95 -33.44 20.32 21.48
N PHE A 96 -32.80 19.71 20.49
CA PHE A 96 -31.39 19.94 20.22
C PHE A 96 -31.13 21.40 19.82
N GLU A 97 -32.02 21.99 19.03
CA GLU A 97 -31.97 23.40 18.65
C GLU A 97 -32.11 24.33 19.86
N VAL A 98 -33.10 24.10 20.73
CA VAL A 98 -33.30 24.87 21.97
C VAL A 98 -32.08 24.75 22.88
N PHE A 99 -31.55 23.54 23.05
CA PHE A 99 -30.36 23.29 23.86
C PHE A 99 -29.13 24.02 23.32
N VAL A 100 -28.80 23.86 22.02
CA VAL A 100 -27.65 24.52 21.39
C VAL A 100 -27.80 26.05 21.37
N THR A 101 -29.03 26.55 21.24
CA THR A 101 -29.30 27.99 21.32
C THR A 101 -29.10 28.52 22.73
N SER A 102 -29.53 27.78 23.76
CA SER A 102 -29.35 28.15 25.17
C SER A 102 -27.87 28.21 25.60
N LEU A 103 -26.99 27.42 24.98
CA LEU A 103 -25.54 27.48 25.18
C LEU A 103 -24.92 28.81 24.73
N GLY A 104 -25.47 29.44 23.67
CA GLY A 104 -25.05 30.75 23.18
C GLY A 104 -23.55 30.83 22.83
N TYR A 105 -22.86 31.87 23.32
CA TYR A 105 -21.40 32.04 23.13
C TYR A 105 -20.54 31.06 23.95
N ASN A 106 -21.13 30.32 24.90
CA ASN A 106 -20.41 29.36 25.75
C ASN A 106 -20.34 27.96 25.13
N THR A 107 -20.87 27.80 23.92
CA THR A 107 -20.89 26.55 23.16
C THR A 107 -19.51 25.90 23.07
N VAL A 108 -18.45 26.69 22.78
CA VAL A 108 -17.06 26.19 22.72
C VAL A 108 -16.59 25.61 24.06
N ILE A 109 -16.88 26.30 25.16
CA ILE A 109 -16.47 25.87 26.50
C ILE A 109 -17.23 24.60 26.89
N PHE A 110 -18.54 24.55 26.61
CA PHE A 110 -19.36 23.37 26.89
C PHE A 110 -18.84 22.14 26.14
N TRP A 111 -18.58 22.27 24.83
CA TRP A 111 -18.05 21.17 24.03
C TRP A 111 -16.67 20.71 24.51
N LYS A 112 -15.83 21.62 25.00
CA LYS A 112 -14.51 21.26 25.57
C LYS A 112 -14.64 20.35 26.79
N HIS A 113 -15.68 20.56 27.62
CA HIS A 113 -15.92 19.71 28.79
C HIS A 113 -16.70 18.44 28.44
N CYS A 114 -17.64 18.51 27.51
CA CYS A 114 -18.53 17.42 27.15
C CYS A 114 -17.88 16.36 26.24
N ALA A 115 -17.03 16.78 25.30
CA ALA A 115 -16.53 15.90 24.26
C ALA A 115 -15.74 14.69 24.78
N GLY A 116 -15.03 14.84 25.90
CA GLY A 116 -14.35 13.72 26.57
C GLY A 116 -15.32 12.62 26.97
N TYR A 117 -16.47 12.97 27.58
CA TYR A 117 -17.49 12.01 27.99
C TYR A 117 -18.15 11.28 26.81
N VAL A 118 -18.41 11.99 25.71
CA VAL A 118 -18.95 11.37 24.48
C VAL A 118 -17.91 10.45 23.84
N PHE A 119 -16.62 10.80 23.93
CA PHE A 119 -15.54 9.98 23.40
C PHE A 119 -15.26 8.75 24.27
N ASP A 120 -15.18 8.89 25.59
CA ASP A 120 -14.83 7.78 26.47
C ASP A 120 -15.96 6.76 26.69
N SER A 121 -17.14 7.01 26.12
CA SER A 121 -18.25 6.04 26.07
C SER A 121 -17.92 4.82 25.18
N ASP A 122 -18.27 3.61 25.66
CA ASP A 122 -17.89 2.31 25.08
C ASP A 122 -18.10 2.22 23.55
N LEU A 123 -17.15 1.60 22.84
CA LEU A 123 -16.90 1.73 21.39
C LEU A 123 -18.12 1.47 20.50
N GLY A 124 -19.06 0.60 20.90
CA GLY A 124 -20.26 0.31 20.11
C GLY A 124 -21.39 1.34 20.23
N ARG A 125 -21.52 2.05 21.36
CA ARG A 125 -22.51 3.12 21.55
C ARG A 125 -21.89 4.51 21.41
N GLY A 126 -20.63 4.67 21.79
CA GLY A 126 -19.87 5.90 21.63
C GLY A 126 -19.67 6.28 20.17
N THR A 127 -19.49 5.32 19.26
CA THR A 127 -19.53 5.57 17.81
C THR A 127 -20.88 6.14 17.38
N LYS A 128 -22.00 5.53 17.80
CA LYS A 128 -23.34 6.03 17.52
C LYS A 128 -23.57 7.45 18.06
N PHE A 129 -23.19 7.74 19.31
CA PHE A 129 -23.35 9.09 19.88
C PHE A 129 -22.44 10.12 19.22
N ARG A 130 -21.21 9.76 18.84
CA ARG A 130 -20.29 10.62 18.07
C ARG A 130 -20.83 10.92 16.68
N ASP A 131 -21.31 9.90 15.97
CA ASP A 131 -21.89 10.03 14.63
C ASP A 131 -23.17 10.88 14.69
N SER A 132 -24.03 10.61 15.67
CA SER A 132 -25.25 11.37 15.92
C SER A 132 -24.96 12.83 16.26
N LEU A 133 -23.92 13.10 17.05
CA LEU A 133 -23.51 14.47 17.40
C LEU A 133 -23.03 15.25 16.17
N LEU A 134 -22.17 14.64 15.35
CA LEU A 134 -21.71 15.28 14.12
C LEU A 134 -22.84 15.48 13.12
N PHE A 135 -23.73 14.50 12.99
CA PHE A 135 -24.90 14.61 12.13
C PHE A 135 -25.83 15.73 12.58
N SER A 136 -26.21 15.78 13.86
CA SER A 136 -27.08 16.83 14.42
C SER A 136 -26.46 18.22 14.32
N LEU A 137 -25.16 18.37 14.55
CA LEU A 137 -24.46 19.65 14.36
C LEU A 137 -24.38 20.07 12.89
N THR A 138 -24.16 19.11 11.98
CA THR A 138 -24.14 19.40 10.54
C THR A 138 -25.52 19.80 10.05
N LEU A 139 -26.57 19.14 10.53
CA LEU A 139 -27.96 19.48 10.23
C LEU A 139 -28.34 20.86 10.78
N TYR A 140 -27.94 21.17 12.02
CA TYR A 140 -28.14 22.49 12.63
C TYR A 140 -27.41 23.60 11.87
N ASP A 141 -26.14 23.39 11.51
CA ASP A 141 -25.36 24.36 10.72
C ASP A 141 -25.98 24.62 9.35
N VAL A 142 -26.51 23.56 8.72
CA VAL A 142 -27.26 23.63 7.47
C VAL A 142 -28.58 24.39 7.62
N ASN A 143 -29.37 24.10 8.66
CA ASN A 143 -30.71 24.67 8.83
C ASN A 143 -30.67 26.11 9.35
N THR A 144 -29.63 26.50 10.10
CA THR A 144 -29.55 27.81 10.77
C THR A 144 -28.43 28.70 10.25
N GLY A 145 -27.56 28.22 9.35
CA GLY A 145 -26.44 28.97 8.79
C GLY A 145 -25.32 29.30 9.80
N LYS A 146 -25.36 28.71 11.00
CA LYS A 146 -24.32 28.85 12.02
C LYS A 146 -23.22 27.83 11.75
N ASN A 147 -21.96 28.10 12.11
CA ASN A 147 -20.80 27.22 11.82
C ASN A 147 -20.30 26.49 13.09
N ARG A 148 -21.19 25.83 13.83
CA ARG A 148 -20.87 25.16 15.10
C ARG A 148 -20.00 23.91 14.92
N LEU A 149 -19.99 23.30 13.74
CA LEU A 149 -19.08 22.21 13.41
C LEU A 149 -17.61 22.65 13.51
N ARG A 150 -17.31 23.90 13.15
CA ARG A 150 -15.97 24.50 13.30
C ARG A 150 -15.58 24.66 14.76
N GLU A 151 -16.54 25.00 15.62
CA GLU A 151 -16.33 25.13 17.06
C GLU A 151 -16.06 23.78 17.73
N LEU A 152 -16.79 22.73 17.34
CA LEU A 152 -16.51 21.37 17.81
C LEU A 152 -15.12 20.89 17.36
N TYR A 153 -14.75 21.14 16.11
CA TYR A 153 -13.40 20.82 15.61
C TYR A 153 -12.29 21.61 16.32
N ALA A 154 -12.58 22.80 16.83
CA ALA A 154 -11.64 23.59 17.62
C ALA A 154 -11.56 23.13 19.09
N ALA A 155 -12.67 22.66 19.65
CA ALA A 155 -12.73 22.19 21.04
C ALA A 155 -12.09 20.81 21.23
N VAL A 156 -12.03 19.97 20.18
CA VAL A 156 -11.55 18.58 20.27
C VAL A 156 -10.41 18.29 19.27
N PRO A 157 -9.16 18.19 19.77
CA PRO A 157 -8.03 17.77 18.95
C PRO A 157 -8.26 16.37 18.36
N GLY A 158 -8.09 16.21 17.04
CA GLY A 158 -8.16 14.91 16.37
C GLY A 158 -9.50 14.58 15.69
N ILE A 159 -10.61 15.28 15.99
CA ILE A 159 -11.89 15.05 15.28
C ILE A 159 -11.78 15.35 13.78
N ARG A 160 -11.04 16.40 13.39
CA ARG A 160 -10.80 16.72 11.97
C ARG A 160 -10.02 15.61 11.23
N LYS A 161 -9.26 14.80 11.97
CA LYS A 161 -8.43 13.70 11.44
C LYS A 161 -9.09 12.33 11.58
N SER A 162 -10.16 12.21 12.37
CA SER A 162 -10.92 10.98 12.52
C SER A 162 -11.85 10.75 11.32
N LEU A 163 -12.21 9.49 11.07
CA LEU A 163 -13.20 9.06 10.06
C LEU A 163 -14.46 9.94 10.03
N LEU A 164 -14.90 10.33 11.23
CA LEU A 164 -16.03 11.20 11.53
C LEU A 164 -15.89 12.62 10.94
N GLY A 165 -14.74 13.29 11.11
CA GLY A 165 -14.51 14.61 10.53
C GLY A 165 -14.40 14.59 8.99
N VAL A 166 -13.94 13.47 8.43
CA VAL A 166 -13.90 13.25 6.98
C VAL A 166 -15.30 13.03 6.42
N ASN A 167 -16.11 12.17 7.05
CA ASN A 167 -17.47 11.88 6.63
C ASN A 167 -18.41 13.09 6.83
N ALA A 168 -18.29 13.83 7.93
CA ALA A 168 -19.09 15.04 8.16
C ALA A 168 -18.72 16.17 7.18
N LYS A 169 -17.43 16.34 6.86
CA LYS A 169 -16.99 17.27 5.81
C LYS A 169 -17.52 16.86 4.44
N GLN A 170 -17.39 15.58 4.06
CA GLN A 170 -17.91 15.07 2.79
C GLN A 170 -19.44 15.18 2.71
N PHE A 171 -20.17 14.92 3.79
CA PHE A 171 -21.62 15.09 3.86
C PHE A 171 -22.02 16.56 3.71
N GLY A 172 -21.38 17.47 4.46
CA GLY A 172 -21.62 18.91 4.35
C GLY A 172 -21.32 19.44 2.94
N GLU A 173 -20.22 19.02 2.32
CA GLU A 173 -19.86 19.36 0.94
C GLU A 173 -20.86 18.81 -0.07
N ARG A 174 -21.27 17.53 0.06
CA ARG A 174 -22.29 16.90 -0.80
C ARG A 174 -23.65 17.57 -0.67
N TYR A 175 -24.07 17.91 0.55
CA TYR A 175 -25.35 18.57 0.82
C TYR A 175 -25.35 20.02 0.31
N HIS A 176 -24.26 20.77 0.50
CA HIS A 176 -24.10 22.09 -0.12
C HIS A 176 -24.07 22.02 -1.66
N HIS A 177 -23.49 20.98 -2.24
CA HIS A 177 -23.51 20.77 -3.68
C HIS A 177 -24.93 20.45 -4.18
N LEU A 178 -25.68 19.63 -3.44
CA LEU A 178 -27.09 19.32 -3.69
C LEU A 178 -27.96 20.59 -3.61
N GLN A 179 -27.76 21.42 -2.59
CA GLN A 179 -28.44 22.71 -2.44
C GLN A 179 -28.08 23.70 -3.53
N LYS A 180 -26.80 23.81 -3.94
CA LYS A 180 -26.41 24.62 -5.10
C LYS A 180 -27.03 24.09 -6.39
N LYS A 181 -27.19 22.77 -6.52
CA LYS A 181 -27.87 22.16 -7.67
C LYS A 181 -29.36 22.45 -7.64
N LEU A 182 -30.02 22.34 -6.48
CA LEU A 182 -31.43 22.68 -6.28
C LEU A 182 -31.70 24.19 -6.44
N ALA A 183 -30.77 25.06 -6.02
CA ALA A 183 -30.85 26.51 -6.25
C ALA A 183 -30.67 26.85 -7.74
N ARG A 184 -29.79 26.14 -8.46
CA ARG A 184 -29.66 26.26 -9.93
C ARG A 184 -30.87 25.71 -10.68
N PHE A 185 -31.49 24.64 -10.18
CA PHE A 185 -32.75 24.13 -10.72
C PHE A 185 -33.91 25.10 -10.41
N GLY A 186 -33.94 25.69 -9.21
CA GLY A 186 -34.88 26.73 -8.81
C GLY A 186 -34.81 27.98 -9.67
N SER A 187 -33.60 28.42 -10.04
CA SER A 187 -33.39 29.54 -10.97
C SER A 187 -33.74 29.22 -12.43
N HIS A 188 -33.81 27.94 -12.82
CA HIS A 188 -34.32 27.54 -14.14
C HIS A 188 -35.85 27.43 -14.17
N THR A 189 -36.52 27.20 -13.04
CA THR A 189 -37.99 27.22 -12.94
C THR A 189 -38.59 28.62 -12.80
N SER A 190 -37.82 29.65 -12.42
CA SER A 190 -38.33 31.04 -12.39
C SER A 190 -38.11 31.82 -13.70
N LEU A 191 -37.55 31.18 -14.74
CA LEU A 191 -37.33 31.78 -16.06
C LEU A 191 -38.23 31.18 -17.16
N CYS A 192 -39.23 30.38 -16.80
CA CYS A 192 -40.28 29.91 -17.69
C CYS A 192 -41.67 30.27 -17.15
N SER A 193 -41.90 31.55 -16.92
CA SER A 193 -43.25 32.14 -16.95
C SER A 193 -43.12 33.61 -17.32
N VAL A 194 -43.95 34.05 -18.27
CA VAL A 194 -44.03 35.38 -18.88
C VAL A 194 -43.24 35.51 -20.18
N SER A 195 -43.85 35.03 -21.26
CA SER A 195 -43.70 35.58 -22.60
C SER A 195 -44.82 36.60 -22.84
N SER A 196 -44.47 37.88 -23.06
CA SER A 196 -45.22 38.77 -23.95
C SER A 196 -44.47 40.09 -24.17
N ASP A 197 -44.15 40.32 -25.44
CA ASP A 197 -44.08 41.59 -26.16
C ASP A 197 -42.83 42.50 -26.16
N SER A 198 -42.51 42.85 -27.41
CA SER A 198 -41.93 44.09 -27.96
C SER A 198 -40.42 44.37 -27.89
N GLU A 199 -39.85 44.39 -29.11
CA GLU A 199 -38.91 45.37 -29.70
C GLU A 199 -37.98 46.18 -28.79
N ALA A 200 -36.67 46.09 -29.04
CA ALA A 200 -35.82 47.24 -29.44
C ALA A 200 -34.34 46.85 -29.57
N GLU A 201 -33.68 47.56 -30.46
CA GLU A 201 -32.27 47.56 -30.84
C GLU A 201 -31.29 47.80 -29.67
N GLU A 202 -30.07 47.27 -29.78
CA GLU A 202 -28.82 48.05 -29.89
C GLU A 202 -27.59 47.18 -29.56
N GLY A 203 -26.61 47.20 -30.47
CA GLY A 203 -25.30 47.73 -30.09
C GLY A 203 -24.12 46.77 -29.88
N PHE A 204 -23.31 46.67 -30.94
CA PHE A 204 -21.84 46.81 -30.93
C PHE A 204 -20.90 45.63 -30.61
N ASN A 205 -20.25 45.17 -31.70
CA ASN A 205 -18.80 44.94 -31.94
C ASN A 205 -18.02 44.03 -30.99
N VAL A 206 -17.19 43.08 -31.47
CA VAL A 206 -15.92 43.36 -32.17
C VAL A 206 -15.49 42.21 -33.10
N ARG A 207 -15.26 42.60 -34.37
CA ARG A 207 -14.25 42.23 -35.39
C ARG A 207 -13.71 40.80 -35.54
N SER A 208 -14.02 40.30 -36.73
CA SER A 208 -13.30 39.42 -37.66
C SER A 208 -11.87 39.84 -38.05
N GLY A 209 -11.04 38.86 -38.43
CA GLY A 209 -9.88 39.02 -39.31
C GLY A 209 -9.85 37.88 -40.34
N ASN A 210 -9.84 38.23 -41.63
CA ASN A 210 -10.09 37.41 -42.82
C ASN A 210 -8.83 36.78 -43.45
N HIS A 211 -9.04 35.61 -44.07
CA HIS A 211 -8.58 35.04 -45.36
C HIS A 211 -7.26 35.45 -46.05
N SER A 212 -6.56 34.45 -46.60
CA SER A 212 -6.44 34.27 -48.08
C SER A 212 -5.83 32.90 -48.46
N GLU A 213 -6.24 32.42 -49.64
CA GLU A 213 -6.15 31.08 -50.21
C GLU A 213 -4.90 30.83 -51.07
N SER A 214 -4.56 29.56 -51.33
CA SER A 214 -4.10 29.10 -52.65
C SER A 214 -4.40 27.60 -52.85
N GLU A 215 -5.18 27.28 -53.88
CA GLU A 215 -5.59 25.94 -54.29
C GLU A 215 -4.49 25.17 -55.04
N GLY A 216 -4.55 23.83 -55.00
CA GLY A 216 -3.71 22.92 -55.78
C GLY A 216 -4.00 21.44 -55.53
N GLU A 217 -4.90 20.89 -56.36
CA GLU A 217 -5.11 19.50 -56.82
C GLU A 217 -5.54 18.37 -55.86
N GLU A 218 -6.64 17.74 -56.27
CA GLU A 218 -7.40 16.66 -55.64
C GLU A 218 -6.69 15.31 -55.69
N ASP A 219 -6.61 14.64 -54.53
CA ASP A 219 -6.57 13.19 -54.48
C ASP A 219 -7.46 12.70 -53.31
N SER A 220 -8.40 11.82 -53.65
CA SER A 220 -9.56 11.43 -52.85
C SER A 220 -9.23 10.92 -51.43
N LYS A 221 -9.37 11.78 -50.41
CA LYS A 221 -9.33 11.39 -48.99
C LYS A 221 -10.73 11.38 -48.39
N LYS A 222 -11.22 10.17 -48.10
CA LYS A 222 -12.29 9.89 -47.12
C LYS A 222 -12.07 10.75 -45.86
N PRO A 223 -13.13 11.30 -45.23
CA PRO A 223 -12.99 12.01 -43.97
C PRO A 223 -12.39 11.05 -42.95
N ARG A 224 -11.20 11.41 -42.44
CA ARG A 224 -10.56 10.73 -41.32
C ARG A 224 -11.51 10.83 -40.12
N SER A 225 -12.23 9.75 -39.90
CA SER A 225 -12.85 9.43 -38.62
C SER A 225 -11.74 9.50 -37.55
N GLY A 226 -11.74 10.57 -36.78
CA GLY A 226 -10.96 10.70 -35.55
C GLY A 226 -11.58 9.83 -34.46
N LEU A 227 -11.63 8.52 -34.68
CA LEU A 227 -11.84 7.52 -33.63
C LEU A 227 -10.48 7.25 -32.98
N ALA A 228 -10.06 8.18 -32.11
CA ALA A 228 -9.06 7.86 -31.12
C ALA A 228 -9.73 7.00 -30.04
N THR A 229 -9.34 5.73 -29.97
CA THR A 229 -9.54 4.85 -28.82
C THR A 229 -9.03 5.52 -27.54
N PRO A 230 -9.86 5.74 -26.51
CA PRO A 230 -9.33 6.00 -25.18
C PRO A 230 -9.24 4.66 -24.44
N HIS A 231 -8.04 4.09 -24.34
CA HIS A 231 -7.75 3.16 -23.26
C HIS A 231 -7.93 3.94 -21.96
N PHE A 232 -9.04 3.72 -21.25
CA PHE A 232 -9.24 4.26 -19.90
C PHE A 232 -8.27 3.51 -18.96
N GLN A 233 -7.04 3.99 -18.86
CA GLN A 233 -6.05 3.40 -17.98
C GLN A 233 -6.37 3.82 -16.54
N GLN A 234 -6.63 2.84 -15.69
CA GLN A 234 -6.99 3.06 -14.29
C GLN A 234 -5.79 3.67 -13.55
N ARG A 235 -6.00 4.81 -12.90
CA ARG A 235 -4.99 5.49 -12.07
C ARG A 235 -4.51 4.56 -10.96
N VAL A 236 -3.19 4.47 -10.79
CA VAL A 236 -2.54 3.62 -9.78
C VAL A 236 -2.03 4.46 -8.61
N ILE A 237 -2.35 4.03 -7.40
CA ILE A 237 -1.79 4.55 -6.15
C ILE A 237 -0.85 3.50 -5.60
N ASN A 238 0.44 3.72 -5.83
CA ASN A 238 1.50 2.86 -5.35
C ASN A 238 1.87 3.19 -3.90
N VAL A 239 2.01 2.19 -3.04
CA VAL A 239 2.32 2.38 -1.62
C VAL A 239 3.44 1.43 -1.20
N SER A 240 4.55 1.99 -0.74
CA SER A 240 5.72 1.22 -0.29
C SER A 240 6.39 1.87 0.92
N ASN A 241 7.17 1.09 1.67
CA ASN A 241 7.90 1.64 2.81
C ASN A 241 8.92 2.71 2.37
N ALA A 242 9.72 2.39 1.34
CA ALA A 242 10.76 3.27 0.82
C ALA A 242 10.28 4.01 -0.45
N PRO A 243 10.66 5.28 -0.63
CA PRO A 243 10.28 6.09 -1.79
C PRO A 243 11.06 5.68 -3.05
N PRO A 244 10.58 6.11 -4.24
CA PRO A 244 11.26 5.89 -5.51
C PRO A 244 12.49 6.78 -5.69
N VAL A 245 12.79 7.64 -4.72
CA VAL A 245 13.86 8.63 -4.76
C VAL A 245 14.68 8.59 -3.47
N SER A 246 15.98 8.86 -3.59
CA SER A 246 16.83 9.20 -2.46
C SER A 246 16.81 10.71 -2.28
N LEU A 247 16.52 11.15 -1.05
CA LEU A 247 16.71 12.53 -0.65
C LEU A 247 18.11 12.69 -0.08
N LYS A 248 18.89 13.63 -0.62
CA LYS A 248 20.19 14.02 -0.06
C LYS A 248 20.15 15.47 0.36
N ARG A 249 20.82 15.78 1.46
CA ARG A 249 20.98 17.15 1.93
C ARG A 249 22.32 17.69 1.43
N GLU A 250 22.28 18.81 0.73
CA GLU A 250 23.49 19.51 0.30
C GLU A 250 24.11 20.31 1.45
N LYS A 251 25.40 20.67 1.31
CA LYS A 251 26.11 21.48 2.30
C LYS A 251 25.51 22.88 2.49
N THR A 252 24.80 23.38 1.47
CA THR A 252 24.03 24.63 1.45
C THR A 252 22.77 24.57 2.32
N GLY A 253 22.30 23.38 2.67
CA GLY A 253 21.09 23.14 3.43
C GLY A 253 19.87 22.75 2.58
N ASP A 254 19.98 22.80 1.25
CA ASP A 254 18.93 22.44 0.31
C ASP A 254 18.81 20.92 0.10
N TRP A 255 17.62 20.49 -0.31
CA TRP A 255 17.32 19.09 -0.61
C TRP A 255 17.53 18.79 -2.09
N GLU A 256 18.27 17.72 -2.38
CA GLU A 256 18.42 17.16 -3.73
C GLU A 256 17.62 15.84 -3.81
N ILE A 257 16.74 15.73 -4.82
CA ILE A 257 16.07 14.48 -5.18
C ILE A 257 16.91 13.75 -6.23
N LYS A 258 17.32 12.52 -5.94
CA LYS A 258 17.90 11.60 -6.91
C LYS A 258 17.00 10.38 -7.08
N GLN A 259 16.75 9.96 -8.32
CA GLN A 259 15.96 8.75 -8.56
C GLN A 259 16.66 7.53 -7.92
N GLY A 260 15.88 6.73 -7.20
CA GLY A 260 16.33 5.52 -6.55
C GLY A 260 16.58 4.42 -7.58
N SER A 261 17.60 3.60 -7.34
CA SER A 261 17.96 2.46 -8.20
C SER A 261 17.59 1.11 -7.59
N GLY A 262 16.77 1.09 -6.54
CA GLY A 262 16.37 -0.13 -5.84
C GLY A 262 15.47 -1.03 -6.67
N GLY A 263 15.50 -2.34 -6.39
CA GLY A 263 14.74 -3.35 -7.14
C GLY A 263 13.25 -3.00 -7.28
N LEU A 264 12.56 -2.63 -6.20
CA LEU A 264 11.16 -2.22 -6.24
C LEU A 264 10.91 -1.00 -7.14
N VAL A 265 11.81 -0.01 -7.11
CA VAL A 265 11.68 1.22 -7.90
C VAL A 265 11.78 0.90 -9.37
N ALA A 266 12.83 0.17 -9.76
CA ALA A 266 13.01 -0.29 -11.14
C ALA A 266 11.82 -1.14 -11.63
N CYS A 267 11.16 -1.85 -10.71
CA CYS A 267 10.01 -2.69 -11.05
C CYS A 267 8.73 -1.90 -11.31
N VAL A 268 8.45 -0.89 -10.49
CA VAL A 268 7.15 -0.20 -10.49
C VAL A 268 7.18 1.08 -11.32
N ASP A 269 8.35 1.69 -11.52
CA ASP A 269 8.51 2.92 -12.32
C ASP A 269 7.91 2.83 -13.75
N PRO A 270 8.05 1.72 -14.51
CA PRO A 270 7.42 1.59 -15.83
C PRO A 270 5.88 1.69 -15.81
N VAL A 271 5.24 1.40 -14.68
CA VAL A 271 3.78 1.59 -14.51
C VAL A 271 3.49 3.04 -14.13
N MET A 272 4.26 3.58 -13.18
CA MET A 272 4.02 4.90 -12.62
C MET A 272 4.23 6.01 -13.65
N SER A 273 5.28 5.89 -14.46
CA SER A 273 5.66 6.87 -15.47
C SER A 273 4.72 6.93 -16.68
N LYS A 274 3.72 6.02 -16.79
CA LYS A 274 2.71 6.05 -17.87
C LYS A 274 1.65 7.14 -17.70
N ASP A 275 1.37 7.56 -16.47
CA ASP A 275 0.36 8.57 -16.16
C ASP A 275 0.86 9.49 -15.03
N HIS A 276 0.94 10.80 -15.32
CA HIS A 276 1.35 11.81 -14.35
C HIS A 276 0.37 11.96 -13.16
N GLU A 277 -0.88 11.51 -13.31
CA GLU A 277 -1.83 11.47 -12.20
C GLU A 277 -1.57 10.31 -11.23
N ASN A 278 -0.78 9.29 -11.60
CA ASN A 278 -0.36 8.24 -10.69
C ASN A 278 0.29 8.82 -9.44
N LEU A 279 0.17 8.10 -8.33
CA LEU A 279 0.64 8.56 -7.04
C LEU A 279 1.49 7.51 -6.34
N TRP A 280 2.67 7.88 -5.88
CA TRP A 280 3.51 7.08 -5.00
C TRP A 280 3.43 7.62 -3.57
N LEU A 281 3.09 6.74 -2.62
CA LEU A 281 3.09 7.01 -1.18
C LEU A 281 4.20 6.22 -0.49
N ALA A 282 5.09 6.92 0.22
CA ALA A 282 6.17 6.29 0.96
C ALA A 282 6.64 7.15 2.13
N ASN A 283 7.33 6.54 3.11
CA ASN A 283 8.01 7.31 4.14
C ASN A 283 9.35 7.83 3.59
N LEU A 284 9.52 9.16 3.56
CA LEU A 284 10.75 9.81 3.08
C LEU A 284 11.93 9.73 4.06
N GLY A 285 11.81 8.98 5.17
CA GLY A 285 12.84 8.89 6.22
C GLY A 285 12.96 10.18 7.04
N MET A 286 11.92 11.01 7.02
CA MET A 286 11.88 12.27 7.74
C MET A 286 11.33 12.06 9.14
N ASN A 287 12.22 12.06 10.10
CA ASN A 287 11.89 11.86 11.49
C ASN A 287 11.51 13.20 12.15
N ILE A 288 10.26 13.33 12.59
CA ILE A 288 9.82 14.48 13.39
C ILE A 288 10.16 14.19 14.84
N ASN A 289 11.31 14.67 15.29
CA ASN A 289 11.53 14.90 16.71
C ASN A 289 12.21 16.25 16.93
N ASP A 290 11.52 17.15 17.63
CA ASP A 290 12.16 18.28 18.29
C ASP A 290 13.10 17.71 19.34
N LYS A 291 14.41 17.80 19.11
CA LYS A 291 15.40 17.55 20.15
C LYS A 291 15.14 18.53 21.31
N LYS A 292 14.34 18.13 22.31
CA LYS A 292 14.37 18.76 23.63
C LYS A 292 15.81 18.56 24.13
N GLN A 293 16.62 19.60 24.05
CA GLN A 293 17.94 19.63 24.68
C GLN A 293 17.75 19.23 26.14
N LYS A 294 18.29 18.08 26.53
CA LYS A 294 18.42 17.71 27.94
C LYS A 294 19.36 18.72 28.61
N LYS A 295 18.82 19.83 29.12
CA LYS A 295 19.52 20.60 30.15
C LYS A 295 19.46 19.77 31.43
N ARG A 296 20.63 19.35 31.92
CA ARG A 296 20.79 18.76 33.24
C ARG A 296 20.32 19.77 34.29
N GLY A 297 19.33 19.37 35.09
CA GLY A 297 18.96 20.03 36.35
C GLY A 297 17.71 20.91 36.29
N SER A 298 16.52 20.30 36.39
CA SER A 298 15.45 20.79 37.28
C SER A 298 14.44 19.67 37.56
N VAL A 299 13.83 19.73 38.74
CA VAL A 299 12.90 18.73 39.29
C VAL A 299 11.45 19.23 39.10
N VAL A 300 10.57 18.31 38.68
CA VAL A 300 9.08 18.28 38.75
C VAL A 300 8.27 19.22 37.84
N SER A 301 7.52 18.66 36.89
CA SER A 301 6.05 18.49 36.96
C SER A 301 5.48 17.92 35.65
N THR A 302 4.38 17.20 35.79
CA THR A 302 3.72 16.29 34.85
C THR A 302 2.95 16.93 33.69
N SER A 303 2.74 16.09 32.66
CA SER A 303 1.69 16.12 31.62
C SER A 303 1.66 17.31 30.65
N GLU A 304 2.53 17.28 29.65
CA GLU A 304 2.21 17.87 28.34
C GLU A 304 1.89 16.74 27.36
N SER A 305 0.63 16.72 26.93
CA SER A 305 0.06 15.83 25.92
C SER A 305 0.90 15.80 24.63
N LEU A 306 1.22 14.59 24.18
CA LEU A 306 1.71 14.26 22.83
C LEU A 306 0.72 14.80 21.77
N SER A 307 0.90 16.04 21.34
CA SER A 307 0.15 16.61 20.23
C SER A 307 0.86 16.29 18.92
N ILE A 308 0.31 15.35 18.16
CA ILE A 308 0.72 15.04 16.79
C ILE A 308 0.47 16.31 15.95
N PRO A 309 1.45 16.85 15.20
CA PRO A 309 1.22 18.03 14.39
C PRO A 309 0.10 17.76 13.39
N SER A 310 -0.85 18.71 13.28
CA SER A 310 -1.89 18.67 12.26
C SER A 310 -1.23 18.64 10.87
N THR A 311 -1.69 17.86 9.89
CA THR A 311 -1.00 17.75 8.58
C THR A 311 -1.82 18.40 7.47
N ASN A 312 -1.17 18.89 6.41
CA ASN A 312 -1.83 19.42 5.22
C ASN A 312 -2.29 18.27 4.28
N THR A 313 -2.88 18.61 3.13
CA THR A 313 -3.35 17.66 2.10
C THR A 313 -2.23 16.79 1.48
N LEU A 314 -0.96 17.12 1.75
CA LEU A 314 0.22 16.37 1.31
C LEU A 314 0.82 15.49 2.42
N GLY A 315 0.16 15.34 3.58
CA GLY A 315 0.65 14.52 4.70
C GLY A 315 1.73 15.18 5.55
N LEU A 316 2.12 16.43 5.25
CA LEU A 316 3.18 17.16 5.96
C LEU A 316 2.63 17.96 7.15
N PRO A 317 3.39 18.15 8.25
CA PRO A 317 3.00 19.02 9.37
C PRO A 317 2.52 20.40 8.88
N LEU A 318 1.42 20.89 9.44
CA LEU A 318 0.91 22.22 9.24
C LEU A 318 1.91 23.15 9.91
N ILE A 319 2.69 23.81 9.05
CA ILE A 319 3.52 24.95 9.39
C ILE A 319 2.66 25.87 10.27
N LYS A 320 3.03 26.03 11.54
CA LYS A 320 2.40 27.04 12.41
C LYS A 320 2.47 28.36 11.65
N GLN A 321 1.36 29.11 11.62
CA GLN A 321 1.08 30.39 10.95
C GLN A 321 2.15 31.52 11.05
N THR A 322 3.31 31.25 11.64
CA THR A 322 4.30 32.23 12.04
C THR A 322 5.26 32.72 10.94
N ILE A 323 5.28 32.17 9.72
CA ILE A 323 6.20 32.70 8.68
C ILE A 323 5.63 32.55 7.26
N ALA A 324 4.62 33.35 6.91
CA ALA A 324 4.07 33.39 5.54
C ALA A 324 5.05 33.99 4.51
N GLU A 325 5.98 34.86 4.93
CA GLU A 325 6.97 35.48 4.01
C GLU A 325 7.92 34.46 3.39
N VAL A 326 8.45 33.52 4.18
CA VAL A 326 9.33 32.44 3.68
C VAL A 326 8.55 31.50 2.74
N PHE A 327 7.24 31.36 2.95
CA PHE A 327 6.37 30.56 2.08
C PHE A 327 6.18 31.16 0.69
N PHE A 328 5.96 32.47 0.60
CA PHE A 328 5.78 33.13 -0.70
C PHE A 328 7.10 33.23 -1.48
N HIS A 329 8.25 33.47 -0.81
CA HIS A 329 9.55 33.54 -1.50
C HIS A 329 10.08 32.18 -1.99
N VAL A 330 9.94 31.10 -1.22
CA VAL A 330 10.38 29.76 -1.65
C VAL A 330 9.52 29.22 -2.81
N LEU A 331 8.25 29.62 -2.90
CA LEU A 331 7.40 29.27 -4.06
C LEU A 331 7.64 30.15 -5.29
N ALA A 332 8.29 31.31 -5.10
CA ALA A 332 8.59 32.29 -6.15
C ALA A 332 10.03 32.20 -6.67
N ASP A 333 10.87 31.32 -6.11
CA ASP A 333 12.30 31.18 -6.43
C ASP A 333 13.14 32.47 -6.21
N ASP A 334 12.84 33.26 -5.17
CA ASP A 334 13.60 34.48 -4.82
C ASP A 334 14.79 34.20 -3.88
N ASP A 335 15.90 34.94 -4.05
CA ASP A 335 17.08 34.88 -3.16
C ASP A 335 16.76 35.41 -1.73
N MET A 336 17.04 34.58 -0.71
CA MET A 336 16.76 34.89 0.70
C MET A 336 18.03 35.16 1.51
N ASP A 337 17.99 36.18 2.38
CA ASP A 337 18.96 36.40 3.46
C ASP A 337 19.13 35.16 4.37
N ALA A 338 20.28 35.03 5.03
CA ALA A 338 20.56 33.95 5.98
C ALA A 338 19.50 33.89 7.11
N PRO A 339 19.04 32.69 7.54
CA PRO A 339 17.97 32.55 8.52
C PRO A 339 18.34 33.19 9.85
N LYS A 340 17.51 34.11 10.35
CA LYS A 340 17.80 34.91 11.55
C LYS A 340 17.55 34.14 12.86
N ASN A 341 16.82 33.02 12.82
CA ASN A 341 16.57 32.16 13.99
C ASN A 341 16.33 30.67 13.62
N GLU A 342 16.40 29.77 14.61
CA GLU A 342 16.21 28.32 14.42
C GLU A 342 14.81 27.96 13.87
N LYS A 343 13.77 28.76 14.17
CA LYS A 343 12.42 28.54 13.64
C LYS A 343 12.33 28.87 12.14
N GLN A 344 12.97 29.94 11.69
CA GLN A 344 13.11 30.29 10.27
C GLN A 344 13.97 29.28 9.53
N LYS A 345 15.03 28.77 10.18
CA LYS A 345 15.85 27.70 9.61
C LYS A 345 15.03 26.42 9.40
N LYS A 346 14.28 25.96 10.41
CA LYS A 346 13.42 24.77 10.30
C LYS A 346 12.28 24.95 9.29
N ALA A 347 11.66 26.14 9.27
CA ALA A 347 10.63 26.46 8.28
C ALA A 347 11.18 26.51 6.84
N ARG A 348 12.39 27.07 6.64
CA ARG A 348 13.10 27.03 5.36
C ARG A 348 13.46 25.60 4.95
N GLU A 349 13.90 24.76 5.89
CA GLU A 349 14.20 23.34 5.66
C GLU A 349 12.95 22.54 5.21
N GLU A 350 11.81 22.75 5.88
CA GLU A 350 10.53 22.12 5.51
C GLU A 350 9.99 22.65 4.17
N MET A 351 10.21 23.93 3.86
CA MET A 351 9.76 24.56 2.60
C MET A 351 10.66 24.24 1.40
N SER A 352 11.97 24.10 1.60
CA SER A 352 12.90 23.61 0.56
C SER A 352 12.49 22.22 0.09
N LEU A 353 12.12 21.33 1.01
CA LEU A 353 11.60 20.01 0.65
C LEU A 353 10.26 20.09 -0.13
N LEU A 354 9.34 20.95 0.31
CA LEU A 354 8.07 21.16 -0.39
C LEU A 354 8.30 21.66 -1.82
N GLY A 355 9.22 22.60 -2.02
CA GLY A 355 9.60 23.08 -3.35
C GLY A 355 10.19 21.96 -4.21
N VAL A 356 11.07 21.16 -3.64
CA VAL A 356 11.73 20.04 -4.33
C VAL A 356 10.73 18.92 -4.70
N LEU A 357 9.79 18.58 -3.80
CA LEU A 357 8.70 17.64 -4.09
C LEU A 357 7.72 18.22 -5.12
N ASN A 358 7.40 19.50 -5.06
CA ASN A 358 6.52 20.17 -6.02
C ASN A 358 7.16 20.17 -7.42
N ASN A 359 8.46 20.44 -7.51
CA ASN A 359 9.21 20.38 -8.76
C ASN A 359 9.27 18.96 -9.31
N TYR A 360 9.50 17.95 -8.46
CA TYR A 360 9.44 16.55 -8.87
C TYR A 360 8.05 16.19 -9.42
N ASN A 361 6.98 16.58 -8.73
CA ASN A 361 5.60 16.29 -9.10
C ASN A 361 5.12 17.04 -10.36
N ARG A 362 5.78 18.14 -10.74
CA ARG A 362 5.50 18.86 -12.00
C ARG A 362 6.03 18.11 -13.23
N GLY A 363 7.14 17.38 -13.09
CA GLY A 363 7.80 16.66 -14.18
C GLY A 363 7.56 15.15 -14.22
N ASN A 364 7.01 14.55 -13.16
CA ASN A 364 6.85 13.11 -12.99
C ASN A 364 5.43 12.75 -12.50
N TYR A 365 5.24 11.51 -12.05
CA TYR A 365 4.09 11.13 -11.23
C TYR A 365 4.16 11.77 -9.84
N LYS A 366 3.02 11.84 -9.15
CA LYS A 366 2.93 12.46 -7.83
C LYS A 366 3.65 11.61 -6.79
N LEU A 367 4.46 12.22 -5.92
CA LEU A 367 5.08 11.62 -4.76
C LEU A 367 4.56 12.32 -3.50
N ASN A 368 3.87 11.57 -2.64
CA ASN A 368 3.36 12.07 -1.37
C ASN A 368 4.03 11.35 -0.20
N PRO A 369 4.56 12.09 0.80
CA PRO A 369 5.13 11.48 1.99
C PRO A 369 4.06 10.91 2.91
N VAL A 370 4.37 9.76 3.51
CA VAL A 370 3.70 9.26 4.72
C VAL A 370 4.57 9.62 5.91
N VAL A 371 4.03 10.48 6.78
CA VAL A 371 4.73 10.97 7.96
C VAL A 371 4.41 10.10 9.16
N VAL A 372 5.45 9.53 9.77
CA VAL A 372 5.36 8.67 10.95
C VAL A 372 6.28 9.19 12.06
N GLN A 373 5.94 8.87 13.31
CA GLN A 373 6.80 9.21 14.44
C GLN A 373 8.10 8.41 14.37
N GLU A 374 9.22 9.05 14.69
CA GLU A 374 10.56 8.44 14.59
C GLU A 374 10.69 7.18 15.45
N ASP A 375 10.23 7.25 16.70
CA ASP A 375 10.30 6.13 17.63
C ASP A 375 9.49 4.93 17.11
N ASP A 376 8.29 5.19 16.57
CA ASP A 376 7.46 4.17 15.94
C ASP A 376 8.13 3.58 14.71
N TYR A 377 8.73 4.43 13.85
CA TYR A 377 9.38 3.98 12.62
C TYR A 377 10.62 3.13 12.90
N ASN A 378 11.44 3.52 13.87
CA ASN A 378 12.63 2.76 14.26
C ASN A 378 12.25 1.35 14.76
N VAL A 379 11.24 1.27 15.63
CA VAL A 379 10.73 0.00 16.17
C VAL A 379 10.01 -0.83 15.09
N TYR A 380 9.29 -0.19 14.19
CA TYR A 380 8.61 -0.84 13.07
C TYR A 380 9.60 -1.40 12.03
N TYR A 381 10.56 -0.58 11.58
CA TYR A 381 11.49 -0.91 10.50
C TYR A 381 12.67 -1.74 11.00
N GLY A 382 13.41 -1.24 12.00
CA GLY A 382 14.54 -1.96 12.60
C GLY A 382 14.11 -3.15 13.43
N GLY A 383 13.00 -3.02 14.16
CA GLY A 383 12.45 -4.05 15.02
C GLY A 383 11.58 -5.07 14.28
N ILE A 384 10.25 -4.90 14.25
CA ILE A 384 9.33 -5.96 13.79
C ILE A 384 9.61 -6.36 12.34
N SER A 385 9.85 -5.41 11.44
CA SER A 385 10.08 -5.70 10.03
C SER A 385 11.41 -6.45 9.82
N ASN A 386 12.56 -5.88 10.21
CA ASN A 386 13.87 -6.47 9.90
C ASN A 386 14.40 -7.44 10.99
N GLY A 387 13.96 -7.31 12.23
CA GLY A 387 14.39 -8.15 13.36
C GLY A 387 13.50 -9.35 13.66
N LEU A 388 12.25 -9.38 13.16
CA LEU A 388 11.33 -10.52 13.32
C LEU A 388 10.83 -11.06 11.98
N LEU A 389 10.09 -10.25 11.20
CA LEU A 389 9.42 -10.70 9.98
C LEU A 389 10.42 -11.11 8.88
N TRP A 390 11.49 -10.34 8.68
CA TRP A 390 12.52 -10.66 7.69
C TRP A 390 13.15 -12.04 7.95
N PRO A 391 13.83 -12.30 9.10
CA PRO A 391 14.42 -13.61 9.36
C PRO A 391 13.38 -14.74 9.40
N ALA A 392 12.20 -14.50 9.99
CA ALA A 392 11.15 -15.51 10.05
C ALA A 392 10.65 -15.92 8.66
N LEU A 393 10.28 -14.97 7.80
CA LEU A 393 9.73 -15.28 6.48
C LEU A 393 10.79 -15.84 5.50
N HIS A 394 12.08 -15.67 5.80
CA HIS A 394 13.18 -16.34 5.09
C HIS A 394 13.54 -17.72 5.67
N ASN A 395 12.79 -18.23 6.66
CA ASN A 395 13.06 -19.49 7.37
C ASN A 395 14.43 -19.53 8.06
N LEU A 396 14.84 -18.42 8.67
CA LEU A 396 16.11 -18.29 9.40
C LEU A 396 15.85 -17.84 10.85
N PRO A 397 15.25 -18.70 11.69
CA PRO A 397 14.90 -18.36 13.07
C PRO A 397 16.11 -17.92 13.93
N GLU A 398 17.32 -18.36 13.60
CA GLU A 398 18.57 -18.02 14.28
C GLU A 398 18.92 -16.52 14.22
N TYR A 399 18.39 -15.78 13.25
CA TYR A 399 18.59 -14.32 13.14
C TYR A 399 17.42 -13.50 13.71
N ILE A 400 16.41 -14.14 14.31
CA ILE A 400 15.33 -13.43 15.01
C ILE A 400 15.91 -12.81 16.29
N VAL A 401 15.65 -11.53 16.51
CA VAL A 401 16.16 -10.80 17.68
C VAL A 401 15.61 -11.44 18.97
N SER A 402 16.51 -11.76 19.90
CA SER A 402 16.21 -12.47 21.16
C SER A 402 15.28 -11.71 22.09
N GLU A 403 15.23 -10.38 21.98
CA GLU A 403 14.28 -9.48 22.64
C GLU A 403 12.82 -9.90 22.44
N TYR A 404 12.49 -10.49 21.29
CA TYR A 404 11.12 -10.94 21.00
C TYR A 404 10.71 -12.24 21.70
N ASN A 405 11.61 -12.85 22.49
CA ASN A 405 11.23 -13.88 23.43
C ASN A 405 10.44 -13.31 24.63
N ASP A 406 10.59 -12.01 24.94
CA ASP A 406 9.73 -11.31 25.89
C ASP A 406 8.43 -10.86 25.19
N GLU A 407 7.31 -11.47 25.60
CA GLU A 407 5.99 -11.17 25.05
C GLU A 407 5.59 -9.70 25.24
N LYS A 408 6.01 -9.06 26.35
CA LYS A 408 5.68 -7.65 26.61
C LYS A 408 6.36 -6.74 25.60
N GLN A 409 7.63 -6.98 25.31
CA GLN A 409 8.38 -6.22 24.32
C GLN A 409 7.84 -6.48 22.91
N LEU A 410 7.57 -7.74 22.57
CA LEU A 410 6.94 -8.11 21.31
C LEU A 410 5.62 -7.37 21.09
N ARG A 411 4.72 -7.36 22.08
CA ARG A 411 3.43 -6.64 21.99
C ARG A 411 3.62 -5.14 21.82
N ALA A 412 4.53 -4.52 22.56
CA ALA A 412 4.80 -3.08 22.44
C ALA A 412 5.32 -2.70 21.04
N HIS A 413 6.28 -3.47 20.52
CA HIS A 413 6.84 -3.26 19.19
C HIS A 413 5.83 -3.59 18.08
N TRP A 414 5.01 -4.63 18.26
CA TRP A 414 3.93 -4.96 17.35
C TRP A 414 2.89 -3.84 17.24
N CYS A 415 2.52 -3.20 18.35
CA CYS A 415 1.64 -2.04 18.32
C CYS A 415 2.21 -0.88 17.49
N ALA A 416 3.53 -0.66 17.50
CA ALA A 416 4.16 0.33 16.61
C ALA A 416 4.02 -0.06 15.14
N TYR A 417 4.20 -1.36 14.81
CA TYR A 417 4.00 -1.86 13.45
C TYR A 417 2.56 -1.65 12.97
N VAL A 418 1.57 -1.92 13.83
CA VAL A 418 0.14 -1.66 13.54
C VAL A 418 -0.12 -0.16 13.36
N ARG A 419 0.43 0.71 14.23
CA ARG A 419 0.27 2.18 14.11
C ARG A 419 0.82 2.72 12.79
N VAL A 420 1.99 2.24 12.37
CA VAL A 420 2.59 2.64 11.09
C VAL A 420 1.72 2.15 9.92
N ASN A 421 1.30 0.88 9.91
CA ASN A 421 0.38 0.36 8.89
C ASN A 421 -0.93 1.16 8.84
N TYR A 422 -1.47 1.58 9.98
CA TYR A 422 -2.66 2.43 10.05
C TYR A 422 -2.44 3.78 9.40
N GLN A 423 -1.29 4.42 9.64
CA GLN A 423 -0.97 5.71 9.03
C GLN A 423 -0.84 5.61 7.51
N PHE A 424 -0.14 4.59 7.01
CA PHE A 424 -0.06 4.29 5.57
C PHE A 424 -1.44 4.04 4.96
N ALA A 425 -2.30 3.26 5.64
CA ALA A 425 -3.64 2.96 5.16
C ALA A 425 -4.50 4.21 5.03
N ILE A 426 -4.53 5.06 6.06
CA ILE A 426 -5.31 6.29 6.08
C ILE A 426 -4.84 7.26 5.00
N ASP A 427 -3.54 7.46 4.85
CA ASP A 427 -3.01 8.41 3.87
C ASP A 427 -3.24 7.90 2.43
N ALA A 428 -3.14 6.59 2.19
CA ALA A 428 -3.50 6.01 0.90
C ALA A 428 -4.99 6.17 0.56
N VAL A 429 -5.90 5.89 1.51
CA VAL A 429 -7.34 6.07 1.28
C VAL A 429 -7.69 7.55 1.04
N ARG A 430 -7.08 8.48 1.78
CA ARG A 430 -7.29 9.94 1.61
C ARG A 430 -6.89 10.45 0.24
N ASN A 431 -5.89 9.83 -0.37
CA ASN A 431 -5.40 10.21 -1.70
C ASN A 431 -6.07 9.41 -2.84
N SER A 432 -6.94 8.46 -2.49
CA SER A 432 -7.65 7.60 -3.43
C SER A 432 -9.01 8.13 -3.86
N ARG A 433 -9.38 7.81 -5.09
CA ARG A 433 -10.74 7.94 -5.63
C ARG A 433 -11.37 6.54 -5.71
N PRO A 434 -12.70 6.41 -5.70
CA PRO A 434 -13.38 5.10 -5.75
C PRO A 434 -13.00 4.19 -6.95
N GLN A 435 -12.49 4.78 -8.03
CA GLN A 435 -12.05 4.09 -9.24
C GLN A 435 -10.54 3.76 -9.26
N ASP A 436 -9.75 4.30 -8.35
CA ASP A 436 -8.29 4.12 -8.36
C ASP A 436 -7.93 2.70 -7.92
N PHE A 437 -6.83 2.17 -8.46
CA PHE A 437 -6.25 0.91 -7.99
C PHE A 437 -5.15 1.19 -6.97
N ILE A 438 -5.30 0.68 -5.75
CA ILE A 438 -4.29 0.85 -4.70
C ILE A 438 -3.38 -0.37 -4.69
N TRP A 439 -2.09 -0.17 -4.97
CA TRP A 439 -1.08 -1.21 -5.01
C TRP A 439 -0.13 -1.11 -3.82
N ILE A 440 -0.25 -2.06 -2.89
CA ILE A 440 0.56 -2.13 -1.67
C ILE A 440 1.73 -3.09 -1.88
N HIS A 441 2.91 -2.71 -1.41
CA HIS A 441 4.10 -3.53 -1.53
C HIS A 441 4.72 -3.95 -0.21
N ASP A 442 5.02 -5.25 -0.17
CA ASP A 442 6.00 -5.89 0.70
C ASP A 442 5.64 -6.06 2.18
N TYR A 443 6.45 -6.85 2.88
CA TYR A 443 6.23 -7.33 4.25
C TYR A 443 6.09 -6.23 5.32
N HIS A 444 6.44 -5.00 4.97
CA HIS A 444 6.27 -3.81 5.78
C HIS A 444 4.79 -3.44 6.00
N LEU A 445 3.94 -3.70 4.99
CA LEU A 445 2.58 -3.15 4.91
C LEU A 445 1.48 -4.24 4.84
N MET A 446 1.73 -5.41 5.44
CA MET A 446 0.83 -6.58 5.33
C MET A 446 -0.54 -6.39 6.01
N LEU A 447 -0.67 -5.42 6.92
CA LEU A 447 -1.94 -5.16 7.64
C LEU A 447 -2.78 -4.06 7.01
N VAL A 448 -2.24 -3.33 6.02
CA VAL A 448 -2.90 -2.19 5.39
C VAL A 448 -4.26 -2.59 4.82
N GLY A 449 -4.38 -3.78 4.22
CA GLY A 449 -5.64 -4.27 3.64
C GLY A 449 -6.77 -4.35 4.68
N MET A 450 -6.50 -4.94 5.86
CA MET A 450 -7.48 -4.99 6.96
C MET A 450 -7.98 -3.60 7.35
N ILE A 451 -7.07 -2.63 7.43
CA ILE A 451 -7.39 -1.28 7.85
C ILE A 451 -8.19 -0.59 6.75
N MET A 452 -7.74 -0.63 5.49
CA MET A 452 -8.43 -0.02 4.36
C MET A 452 -9.87 -0.54 4.17
N GLN A 453 -10.07 -1.85 4.26
CA GLN A 453 -11.42 -2.42 4.09
C GLN A 453 -12.38 -2.06 5.22
N SER A 454 -11.86 -1.70 6.40
CA SER A 454 -12.68 -1.13 7.49
C SER A 454 -13.09 0.33 7.24
N LEU A 455 -12.34 1.05 6.39
CA LEU A 455 -12.63 2.44 6.01
C LEU A 455 -13.63 2.48 4.85
N ASP A 456 -13.39 1.68 3.80
CA ASP A 456 -14.27 1.52 2.67
C ASP A 456 -14.10 0.13 2.04
N GLN A 457 -15.15 -0.70 2.15
CA GLN A 457 -15.22 -2.05 1.57
C GLN A 457 -15.22 -2.06 0.04
N HIS A 458 -15.41 -0.92 -0.60
CA HIS A 458 -15.42 -0.79 -2.05
C HIS A 458 -14.04 -0.45 -2.61
N LEU A 459 -12.95 -0.41 -1.84
CA LEU A 459 -11.62 -0.15 -2.39
C LEU A 459 -11.08 -1.35 -3.16
N GLU A 460 -10.45 -1.09 -4.30
CA GLU A 460 -9.69 -2.11 -5.04
C GLU A 460 -8.24 -2.07 -4.59
N VAL A 461 -7.85 -3.05 -3.78
CA VAL A 461 -6.52 -3.05 -3.13
C VAL A 461 -5.78 -4.33 -3.48
N GLY A 462 -4.68 -4.20 -4.21
CA GLY A 462 -3.74 -5.28 -4.49
C GLY A 462 -2.55 -5.24 -3.55
N PHE A 463 -2.02 -6.40 -3.18
CA PHE A 463 -0.77 -6.53 -2.44
C PHE A 463 0.22 -7.41 -3.19
N PHE A 464 1.50 -7.05 -3.19
CA PHE A 464 2.55 -7.90 -3.75
C PHE A 464 3.67 -8.11 -2.74
N LEU A 465 3.97 -9.38 -2.42
CA LEU A 465 5.05 -9.75 -1.51
C LEU A 465 6.33 -9.99 -2.30
N HIS A 466 7.36 -9.18 -2.04
CA HIS A 466 8.63 -9.27 -2.79
C HIS A 466 9.61 -10.28 -2.23
N ILE A 467 9.51 -10.56 -0.93
CA ILE A 467 10.31 -11.54 -0.19
C ILE A 467 9.64 -12.93 -0.20
N PRO A 468 10.34 -14.00 0.21
CA PRO A 468 9.71 -15.31 0.41
C PRO A 468 8.62 -15.27 1.48
N PHE A 469 7.72 -16.25 1.45
CA PHE A 469 6.78 -16.53 2.54
C PHE A 469 7.04 -17.93 3.08
N GLN A 470 8.08 -18.06 3.90
CA GLN A 470 8.54 -19.33 4.44
C GLN A 470 8.76 -19.25 5.96
N PRO A 471 7.72 -18.96 6.76
CA PRO A 471 7.86 -18.95 8.21
C PRO A 471 8.26 -20.34 8.76
N PRO A 472 9.13 -20.43 9.77
CA PRO A 472 9.48 -21.69 10.42
C PRO A 472 8.27 -22.29 11.14
N GLY A 473 8.28 -23.60 11.38
CA GLY A 473 7.13 -24.32 11.97
C GLY A 473 6.67 -23.76 13.32
N GLU A 474 7.59 -23.30 14.16
CA GLU A 474 7.29 -22.72 15.48
C GLU A 474 6.85 -21.24 15.42
N PHE A 475 6.83 -20.61 14.25
CA PHE A 475 6.53 -19.18 14.15
C PHE A 475 5.13 -18.85 14.68
N PHE A 476 4.12 -19.66 14.34
CA PHE A 476 2.73 -19.44 14.74
C PHE A 476 2.44 -19.86 16.19
N SER A 477 3.28 -20.70 16.81
CA SER A 477 3.19 -21.01 18.23
C SER A 477 3.89 -19.95 19.07
N LYS A 478 5.15 -19.61 18.72
CA LYS A 478 5.99 -18.68 19.49
C LYS A 478 5.62 -17.21 19.28
N TYR A 479 5.31 -16.81 18.04
CA TYR A 479 5.00 -15.43 17.67
C TYR A 479 3.55 -15.28 17.19
N SER A 480 2.63 -16.01 17.82
CA SER A 480 1.20 -16.09 17.47
C SER A 480 0.54 -14.72 17.25
N THR A 481 0.84 -13.74 18.12
CA THR A 481 0.34 -12.35 18.02
C THR A 481 0.64 -11.71 16.66
N VAL A 482 1.81 -11.99 16.09
CA VAL A 482 2.25 -11.47 14.79
C VAL A 482 1.80 -12.40 13.67
N GLY A 483 2.05 -13.70 13.80
CA GLY A 483 1.80 -14.68 12.75
C GLY A 483 0.34 -14.73 12.30
N PHE A 484 -0.61 -14.81 13.24
CA PHE A 484 -2.04 -14.86 12.88
C PHE A 484 -2.55 -13.55 12.29
N ALA A 485 -2.02 -12.41 12.76
CA ALA A 485 -2.38 -11.11 12.21
C ALA A 485 -1.88 -10.94 10.77
N VAL A 486 -0.66 -11.39 10.46
CA VAL A 486 -0.13 -11.42 9.09
C VAL A 486 -0.95 -12.35 8.19
N LEU A 487 -1.24 -13.56 8.64
CA LEU A 487 -2.03 -14.53 7.87
C LEU A 487 -3.43 -14.00 7.53
N ARG A 488 -4.10 -13.33 8.47
CA ARG A 488 -5.41 -12.71 8.22
C ARG A 488 -5.28 -11.42 7.39
N GLY A 489 -4.23 -10.63 7.62
CA GLY A 489 -3.95 -9.37 6.93
C GLY A 489 -3.86 -9.54 5.43
N LEU A 490 -3.12 -10.56 4.99
CA LEU A 490 -2.97 -10.87 3.56
C LEU A 490 -4.28 -11.32 2.90
N LEU A 491 -5.21 -11.96 3.62
CA LEU A 491 -6.54 -12.30 3.10
C LEU A 491 -7.51 -11.11 3.01
N ARG A 492 -7.09 -9.88 3.36
CA ARG A 492 -7.94 -8.68 3.38
C ARG A 492 -7.61 -7.70 2.25
N PHE A 493 -6.84 -8.15 1.28
CA PHE A 493 -6.68 -7.50 -0.02
C PHE A 493 -7.65 -8.11 -1.03
N THR A 494 -7.98 -7.37 -2.09
CA THR A 494 -8.75 -7.90 -3.23
C THR A 494 -7.95 -9.00 -3.92
N LYS A 495 -6.63 -8.76 -4.07
CA LYS A 495 -5.71 -9.67 -4.74
C LYS A 495 -4.30 -9.60 -4.15
N VAL A 496 -3.63 -10.74 -4.04
CA VAL A 496 -2.26 -10.89 -3.51
C VAL A 496 -1.39 -11.62 -4.53
N GLY A 497 -0.21 -11.08 -4.80
CA GLY A 497 0.80 -11.70 -5.65
C GLY A 497 2.01 -12.17 -4.84
N PHE A 498 2.51 -13.35 -5.19
CA PHE A 498 3.77 -13.92 -4.68
C PHE A 498 4.79 -14.05 -5.81
N GLN A 499 6.07 -14.15 -5.45
CA GLN A 499 7.14 -14.39 -6.41
C GLN A 499 7.13 -15.80 -6.99
N THR A 500 6.80 -16.80 -6.17
CA THR A 500 6.95 -18.23 -6.51
C THR A 500 5.76 -19.07 -6.09
N HIS A 501 5.54 -20.19 -6.78
CA HIS A 501 4.57 -21.22 -6.40
C HIS A 501 4.86 -21.81 -5.02
N ARG A 502 6.14 -21.93 -4.65
CA ARG A 502 6.58 -22.41 -3.33
C ARG A 502 6.00 -21.55 -2.20
N ASP A 503 6.09 -20.22 -2.35
CA ASP A 503 5.62 -19.28 -1.33
C ASP A 503 4.10 -19.21 -1.24
N ARG A 504 3.41 -19.17 -2.40
CA ARG A 504 1.94 -19.22 -2.45
C ARG A 504 1.39 -20.52 -1.85
N THR A 505 1.98 -21.66 -2.19
CA THR A 505 1.56 -22.97 -1.69
C THR A 505 1.75 -23.04 -0.18
N LYS A 506 2.90 -22.57 0.31
CA LYS A 506 3.16 -22.51 1.76
C LYS A 506 2.14 -21.66 2.49
N TYR A 507 1.77 -20.51 1.93
CA TYR A 507 0.72 -19.66 2.48
C TYR A 507 -0.64 -20.37 2.53
N ILE A 508 -1.04 -21.06 1.44
CA ILE A 508 -2.29 -21.84 1.40
C ILE A 508 -2.31 -22.94 2.45
N GLU A 509 -1.23 -23.71 2.61
CA GLU A 509 -1.12 -24.74 3.65
C GLU A 509 -1.37 -24.16 5.05
N LEU A 510 -0.78 -23.00 5.34
CA LEU A 510 -0.93 -22.33 6.64
C LEU A 510 -2.34 -21.78 6.84
N VAL A 511 -2.98 -21.27 5.78
CA VAL A 511 -4.40 -20.88 5.82
C VAL A 511 -5.27 -22.11 6.11
N GLN A 512 -5.08 -23.22 5.42
CA GLN A 512 -5.85 -24.46 5.65
C GLN A 512 -5.69 -24.98 7.08
N HIS A 513 -4.45 -24.94 7.58
CA HIS A 513 -4.14 -25.45 8.91
C HIS A 513 -4.68 -24.57 10.04
N TYR A 514 -4.54 -23.24 9.94
CA TYR A 514 -4.87 -22.32 11.03
C TYR A 514 -6.22 -21.61 10.89
N LEU A 515 -6.77 -21.51 9.69
CA LEU A 515 -8.06 -20.86 9.40
C LEU A 515 -9.04 -21.88 8.84
N GLY A 516 -9.45 -22.86 9.66
CA GLY A 516 -10.30 -23.98 9.25
C GLY A 516 -11.69 -23.61 8.69
N THR A 517 -12.14 -22.36 8.86
CA THR A 517 -13.37 -21.82 8.27
C THR A 517 -13.17 -21.24 6.87
N ALA A 518 -11.92 -21.11 6.41
CA ALA A 518 -11.61 -20.56 5.09
C ALA A 518 -11.98 -21.55 3.98
N LYS A 519 -12.72 -21.07 2.99
CA LYS A 519 -13.01 -21.83 1.76
C LYS A 519 -11.95 -21.53 0.72
N ILE A 520 -11.32 -22.56 0.16
CA ILE A 520 -10.22 -22.40 -0.80
C ILE A 520 -10.63 -23.09 -2.10
N VAL A 521 -10.57 -22.34 -3.20
CA VAL A 521 -10.85 -22.83 -4.55
C VAL A 521 -9.63 -22.56 -5.42
N TYR A 522 -9.17 -23.56 -6.17
CA TYR A 522 -8.06 -23.43 -7.10
C TYR A 522 -8.56 -23.47 -8.54
N ASP A 523 -8.14 -22.50 -9.35
CA ASP A 523 -8.39 -22.44 -10.78
C ASP A 523 -7.11 -22.90 -11.53
N ASN A 524 -7.17 -24.08 -12.12
CA ASN A 524 -6.06 -24.66 -12.88
C ASN A 524 -5.72 -23.89 -14.16
N LYS A 525 -6.70 -23.24 -14.80
CA LYS A 525 -6.49 -22.57 -16.10
C LYS A 525 -5.73 -21.27 -15.93
N MET A 526 -6.04 -20.53 -14.86
CA MET A 526 -5.37 -19.28 -14.52
C MET A 526 -4.21 -19.47 -13.53
N ASP A 527 -4.10 -20.65 -12.91
CA ASP A 527 -3.14 -20.95 -11.83
C ASP A 527 -3.28 -19.98 -10.65
N ILE A 528 -4.49 -19.90 -10.08
CA ILE A 528 -4.84 -18.93 -9.01
C ILE A 528 -5.71 -19.58 -7.95
N TYR A 529 -5.49 -19.19 -6.70
CA TYR A 529 -6.36 -19.54 -5.59
C TYR A 529 -7.34 -18.41 -5.27
N SER A 530 -8.61 -18.73 -5.02
CA SER A 530 -9.56 -17.85 -4.37
C SER A 530 -9.83 -18.35 -2.95
N VAL A 531 -9.53 -17.52 -1.97
CA VAL A 531 -9.67 -17.84 -0.55
C VAL A 531 -10.74 -16.96 0.07
N THR A 532 -11.83 -17.56 0.56
CA THR A 532 -12.90 -16.86 1.27
C THR A 532 -12.80 -17.10 2.77
N ASN A 533 -12.57 -16.06 3.56
CA ASN A 533 -12.49 -16.11 5.03
C ASN A 533 -13.31 -14.98 5.68
N GLU A 534 -14.22 -15.33 6.58
CA GLU A 534 -15.14 -14.40 7.28
C GLU A 534 -15.92 -13.49 6.30
N GLY A 535 -16.43 -14.07 5.21
CA GLY A 535 -17.21 -13.34 4.20
C GLY A 535 -16.38 -12.50 3.22
N TRP A 536 -15.05 -12.43 3.39
CA TRP A 536 -14.15 -11.75 2.45
C TRP A 536 -13.46 -12.73 1.53
N THR A 537 -13.36 -12.41 0.24
CA THR A 537 -12.64 -13.25 -0.74
C THR A 537 -11.39 -12.54 -1.23
N CYS A 538 -10.29 -13.28 -1.34
CA CYS A 538 -9.00 -12.79 -1.82
C CYS A 538 -8.47 -13.72 -2.92
N SER A 539 -7.98 -13.15 -4.02
CA SER A 539 -7.32 -13.92 -5.09
C SER A 539 -5.81 -13.96 -4.89
N LEU A 540 -5.19 -15.13 -4.98
CA LEU A 540 -3.76 -15.34 -4.75
C LEU A 540 -3.11 -15.90 -6.02
N GLY A 541 -2.15 -15.17 -6.60
CA GLY A 541 -1.43 -15.54 -7.82
C GLY A 541 0.09 -15.51 -7.67
N VAL A 542 0.79 -16.04 -8.67
CA VAL A 542 2.25 -16.03 -8.76
C VAL A 542 2.67 -15.15 -9.93
N PHE A 543 3.44 -14.10 -9.65
CA PHE A 543 3.94 -13.17 -10.67
C PHE A 543 5.43 -12.92 -10.41
N PRO A 544 6.33 -13.73 -10.98
CA PRO A 544 7.76 -13.60 -10.77
C PRO A 544 8.25 -12.25 -11.31
N VAL A 545 8.76 -11.38 -10.44
CA VAL A 545 9.28 -10.07 -10.86
C VAL A 545 10.53 -10.21 -11.72
N SER A 546 10.75 -9.27 -12.64
CA SER A 546 11.87 -9.27 -13.57
C SER A 546 12.58 -7.92 -13.62
N ILE A 547 13.52 -7.76 -14.55
CA ILE A 547 14.26 -6.50 -14.75
C ILE A 547 13.76 -5.76 -15.99
N LYS A 548 14.06 -4.46 -16.04
CA LYS A 548 13.92 -3.67 -17.27
C LYS A 548 15.15 -3.92 -18.15
N ASN A 549 15.02 -4.83 -19.11
CA ASN A 549 16.14 -5.31 -19.91
C ASN A 549 16.91 -4.16 -20.61
N ASP A 550 16.19 -3.20 -21.17
CA ASP A 550 16.76 -2.03 -21.88
C ASP A 550 17.72 -1.19 -21.01
N ASP A 551 17.49 -1.14 -19.69
CA ASP A 551 18.36 -0.40 -18.79
C ASP A 551 19.75 -1.02 -18.60
N PHE A 552 19.92 -2.27 -19.03
CA PHE A 552 21.19 -2.99 -19.03
C PHE A 552 21.75 -3.10 -20.44
N LEU A 553 20.92 -3.48 -21.41
CA LEU A 553 21.33 -3.67 -22.81
C LEU A 553 21.92 -2.40 -23.43
N LYS A 554 21.42 -1.21 -23.06
CA LYS A 554 21.98 0.07 -23.53
C LYS A 554 23.46 0.31 -23.20
N PHE A 555 24.01 -0.41 -22.21
CA PHE A 555 25.41 -0.30 -21.81
C PHE A 555 26.30 -1.37 -22.45
N VAL A 556 25.73 -2.45 -22.99
CA VAL A 556 26.49 -3.65 -23.41
C VAL A 556 27.44 -3.35 -24.57
N ASP A 557 26.96 -2.59 -25.55
CA ASP A 557 27.70 -2.30 -26.79
C ASP A 557 28.49 -0.99 -26.74
N LEU A 558 28.50 -0.29 -25.60
CA LEU A 558 29.24 0.98 -25.48
C LEU A 558 30.76 0.73 -25.50
N PRO A 559 31.53 1.51 -26.29
CA PRO A 559 32.99 1.36 -26.34
C PRO A 559 33.68 1.48 -24.97
N GLU A 560 33.18 2.37 -24.12
CA GLU A 560 33.67 2.55 -22.76
C GLU A 560 33.43 1.30 -21.89
N THR A 561 32.24 0.70 -21.97
CA THR A 561 31.93 -0.56 -21.26
C THR A 561 32.80 -1.71 -21.76
N ILE A 562 33.04 -1.81 -23.06
CA ILE A 562 33.90 -2.86 -23.64
C ILE A 562 35.35 -2.73 -23.17
N LYS A 563 35.87 -1.50 -23.11
CA LYS A 563 37.19 -1.24 -22.53
C LYS A 563 37.22 -1.61 -21.04
N LEU A 564 36.21 -1.18 -20.28
CA LEU A 564 36.11 -1.47 -18.86
C LEU A 564 35.98 -2.98 -18.58
N LYS A 565 35.30 -3.74 -19.44
CA LYS A 565 35.25 -5.20 -19.40
C LYS A 565 36.65 -5.80 -19.46
N GLN A 566 37.48 -5.34 -20.41
CA GLN A 566 38.86 -5.81 -20.56
C GLN A 566 39.70 -5.44 -19.34
N ASP A 567 39.56 -4.21 -18.83
CA ASP A 567 40.26 -3.72 -17.64
C ASP A 567 39.88 -4.52 -16.38
N ILE A 568 38.58 -4.82 -16.18
CA ILE A 568 38.09 -5.64 -15.07
C ILE A 568 38.64 -7.07 -15.18
N ARG A 569 38.56 -7.69 -16.36
CA ARG A 569 39.09 -9.05 -16.56
C ARG A 569 40.59 -9.10 -16.28
N LYS A 570 41.35 -8.10 -16.75
CA LYS A 570 42.79 -7.97 -16.49
C LYS A 570 43.09 -7.76 -15.01
N LYS A 571 42.30 -6.94 -14.31
CA LYS A 571 42.43 -6.68 -12.87
C LYS A 571 42.19 -7.94 -12.03
N VAL A 572 41.19 -8.75 -12.39
CA VAL A 572 40.78 -9.92 -11.62
C VAL A 572 41.63 -11.16 -11.95
N MET A 573 41.87 -11.42 -13.23
CA MET A 573 42.54 -12.64 -13.70
C MET A 573 44.05 -12.46 -13.98
N GLY A 574 44.54 -11.22 -14.01
CA GLY A 574 45.92 -10.89 -14.41
C GLY A 574 46.06 -10.60 -15.92
N GLU A 575 47.27 -10.23 -16.36
CA GLU A 575 47.51 -9.88 -17.77
C GLU A 575 47.41 -11.07 -18.72
N ASN A 576 47.93 -12.23 -18.30
CA ASN A 576 47.99 -13.45 -19.10
C ASN A 576 47.43 -14.64 -18.28
N PRO A 577 46.10 -14.71 -18.09
CA PRO A 577 45.50 -15.81 -17.35
C PRO A 577 45.63 -17.14 -18.11
N PRO A 578 45.69 -18.29 -17.40
CA PRO A 578 45.64 -19.61 -18.03
C PRO A 578 44.39 -19.76 -18.91
N ALA A 579 44.53 -20.44 -20.07
CA ALA A 579 43.41 -20.64 -21.00
C ALA A 579 42.23 -21.44 -20.38
N ASP A 580 42.54 -22.32 -19.45
CA ASP A 580 41.56 -23.10 -18.69
C ASP A 580 41.14 -22.43 -17.38
N GLY A 581 41.60 -21.21 -17.08
CA GLY A 581 41.16 -20.42 -15.93
C GLY A 581 39.78 -19.81 -16.12
N ARG A 582 39.03 -19.65 -15.03
CA ARG A 582 37.65 -19.16 -15.04
C ARG A 582 37.46 -17.99 -14.09
N PHE A 583 36.79 -16.97 -14.60
CA PHE A 583 36.34 -15.82 -13.81
C PHE A 583 34.91 -16.05 -13.29
N PHE A 584 34.80 -16.41 -12.02
CA PHE A 584 33.54 -16.45 -11.29
C PHE A 584 33.16 -15.05 -10.78
N PHE A 585 31.94 -14.61 -11.05
CA PHE A 585 31.46 -13.30 -10.60
C PHE A 585 30.20 -13.40 -9.76
N SER A 586 30.17 -12.67 -8.64
CA SER A 586 29.02 -12.56 -7.76
C SER A 586 28.89 -11.15 -7.20
N VAL A 587 27.68 -10.62 -7.21
CA VAL A 587 27.36 -9.28 -6.68
C VAL A 587 26.05 -9.32 -5.92
N GLU A 588 26.10 -9.06 -4.61
CA GLU A 588 24.93 -9.17 -3.76
C GLU A 588 24.98 -8.12 -2.63
N ARG A 589 23.84 -7.85 -1.99
CA ARG A 589 23.84 -7.09 -0.73
C ARG A 589 24.52 -7.91 0.35
N PHE A 590 25.23 -7.26 1.28
CA PHE A 590 25.96 -7.93 2.34
C PHE A 590 25.04 -8.38 3.49
N ASP A 591 24.15 -9.31 3.17
CA ASP A 591 23.03 -9.80 3.96
C ASP A 591 23.13 -11.32 4.15
N TYR A 592 22.81 -11.82 5.34
CA TYR A 592 22.90 -13.25 5.67
C TYR A 592 21.99 -14.13 4.81
N THR A 593 20.92 -13.57 4.23
CA THR A 593 20.03 -14.30 3.31
C THR A 593 20.72 -14.67 1.99
N LYS A 594 21.80 -13.96 1.61
CA LYS A 594 22.50 -14.13 0.34
C LYS A 594 23.53 -15.26 0.32
N GLY A 595 23.75 -15.93 1.46
CA GLY A 595 24.60 -17.12 1.51
C GLY A 595 26.06 -16.86 1.15
N ILE A 596 26.56 -15.65 1.40
CA ILE A 596 27.95 -15.27 1.11
C ILE A 596 28.91 -16.11 1.95
N MET A 597 28.61 -16.34 3.23
CA MET A 597 29.41 -17.19 4.11
C MET A 597 29.55 -18.61 3.54
N GLU A 598 28.43 -19.25 3.20
CA GLU A 598 28.41 -20.62 2.67
C GLU A 598 29.13 -20.72 1.32
N LYS A 599 29.00 -19.69 0.47
CA LYS A 599 29.74 -19.57 -0.78
C LYS A 599 31.26 -19.51 -0.55
N LEU A 600 31.72 -18.70 0.41
CA LEU A 600 33.14 -18.61 0.76
C LEU A 600 33.66 -19.93 1.32
N GLN A 601 32.90 -20.61 2.18
CA GLN A 601 33.26 -21.92 2.72
C GLN A 601 33.37 -22.99 1.60
N ALA A 602 32.40 -23.04 0.69
CA ALA A 602 32.44 -23.93 -0.46
C ALA A 602 33.62 -23.61 -1.41
N TYR A 603 33.94 -22.33 -1.59
CA TYR A 603 35.06 -21.89 -2.42
C TYR A 603 36.43 -22.15 -1.76
N GLN A 604 36.52 -22.13 -0.43
CA GLN A 604 37.68 -22.65 0.29
C GLN A 604 37.83 -24.16 0.06
N ARG A 605 36.73 -24.91 0.19
CA ARG A 605 36.70 -26.36 -0.03
C ARG A 605 37.07 -26.74 -1.47
N TYR A 606 36.68 -25.91 -2.45
CA TYR A 606 37.01 -26.06 -3.86
C TYR A 606 38.50 -26.26 -4.11
N PHE A 607 39.36 -25.40 -3.57
CA PHE A 607 40.81 -25.53 -3.77
C PHE A 607 41.45 -26.65 -2.92
N VAL A 608 40.83 -27.03 -1.80
CA VAL A 608 41.29 -28.20 -1.03
C VAL A 608 41.02 -29.50 -1.81
N LYS A 609 39.85 -29.62 -2.44
CA LYS A 609 39.44 -30.81 -3.19
C LYS A 609 40.04 -30.87 -4.59
N HIS A 610 40.21 -29.72 -5.23
CA HIS A 610 40.70 -29.56 -6.60
C HIS A 610 41.92 -28.62 -6.64
N PRO A 611 43.08 -29.07 -6.11
CA PRO A 611 44.29 -28.26 -6.09
C PRO A 611 44.84 -27.93 -7.49
N ASP A 612 44.42 -28.66 -8.53
CA ASP A 612 44.72 -28.41 -9.94
C ASP A 612 44.14 -27.09 -10.49
N ARG A 613 43.22 -26.47 -9.72
CA ARG A 613 42.58 -25.20 -10.05
C ARG A 613 43.26 -23.99 -9.41
N ILE A 614 44.20 -24.20 -8.47
CA ILE A 614 45.02 -23.15 -7.86
C ILE A 614 45.87 -22.48 -8.96
N GLY A 615 45.94 -21.14 -8.96
CA GLY A 615 46.61 -20.36 -10.00
C GLY A 615 45.77 -20.10 -11.25
N LYS A 616 44.57 -20.68 -11.35
CA LYS A 616 43.70 -20.58 -12.55
C LYS A 616 42.41 -19.83 -12.30
N ASP A 617 41.63 -20.26 -11.32
CA ASP A 617 40.27 -19.75 -11.09
C ASP A 617 40.26 -18.62 -10.07
N VAL A 618 39.42 -17.61 -10.32
CA VAL A 618 39.25 -16.47 -9.42
C VAL A 618 37.77 -16.18 -9.22
N LEU A 619 37.37 -16.01 -7.95
CA LEU A 619 36.06 -15.50 -7.58
C LEU A 619 36.17 -14.01 -7.28
N TYR A 620 35.40 -13.20 -7.98
CA TYR A 620 35.20 -11.80 -7.62
C TYR A 620 33.83 -11.65 -6.96
N GLN A 621 33.85 -11.43 -5.65
CA GLN A 621 32.67 -11.23 -4.83
C GLN A 621 32.55 -9.75 -4.44
N ILE A 622 31.45 -9.13 -4.85
CA ILE A 622 31.05 -7.79 -4.42
C ILE A 622 29.91 -7.94 -3.41
N ALA A 623 30.13 -7.48 -2.19
CA ALA A 623 29.19 -7.55 -1.08
C ALA A 623 28.85 -6.13 -0.61
N VAL A 624 27.79 -5.54 -1.18
CA VAL A 624 27.44 -4.14 -0.92
C VAL A 624 26.98 -3.96 0.53
N THR A 625 27.77 -3.22 1.31
CA THR A 625 27.50 -3.00 2.74
C THR A 625 26.13 -2.36 2.97
N ASN A 626 25.37 -2.94 3.90
CA ASN A 626 24.06 -2.45 4.30
C ASN A 626 23.83 -2.69 5.80
N ARG A 627 22.91 -1.91 6.39
CA ARG A 627 22.30 -2.17 7.72
C ARG A 627 23.29 -2.45 8.87
N ARG A 628 24.50 -1.90 8.83
CA ARG A 628 25.56 -2.15 9.84
C ARG A 628 25.19 -1.68 11.26
N SER A 629 24.13 -0.89 11.42
CA SER A 629 23.56 -0.53 12.72
C SER A 629 22.86 -1.70 13.44
N VAL A 630 22.58 -2.80 12.75
CA VAL A 630 21.97 -4.00 13.31
C VAL A 630 23.08 -5.00 13.62
N ASP A 631 23.17 -5.44 14.88
CA ASP A 631 24.28 -6.27 15.36
C ASP A 631 24.44 -7.59 14.58
N THR A 632 23.34 -8.26 14.24
CA THR A 632 23.37 -9.51 13.46
C THR A 632 23.99 -9.34 12.08
N TYR A 633 23.81 -8.18 11.43
CA TYR A 633 24.44 -7.88 10.15
C TYR A 633 25.94 -7.62 10.34
N ARG A 634 26.32 -6.85 11.36
CA ARG A 634 27.73 -6.52 11.63
C ARG A 634 28.56 -7.79 11.88
N VAL A 635 28.10 -8.66 12.79
CA VAL A 635 28.83 -9.90 13.13
C VAL A 635 29.01 -10.77 11.89
N TYR A 636 27.93 -11.02 11.13
CA TYR A 636 28.00 -11.80 9.90
C TYR A 636 28.95 -11.19 8.84
N GLN A 637 28.95 -9.86 8.71
CA GLN A 637 29.82 -9.15 7.77
C GLN A 637 31.30 -9.30 8.14
N ASP A 638 31.63 -9.09 9.42
CA ASP A 638 33.00 -9.18 9.91
C ASP A 638 33.53 -10.62 9.76
N GLU A 639 32.72 -11.65 10.10
CA GLU A 639 33.08 -13.07 9.90
C GLU A 639 33.34 -13.42 8.43
N CYS A 640 32.54 -12.89 7.49
CA CYS A 640 32.76 -13.13 6.05
C CYS A 640 34.06 -12.50 5.55
N ILE A 641 34.41 -11.31 6.05
CA ILE A 641 35.65 -10.62 5.68
C ILE A 641 36.86 -11.41 6.18
N ASP A 642 36.83 -11.86 7.43
CA ASP A 642 37.91 -12.68 8.02
C ASP A 642 38.13 -13.98 7.23
N LEU A 643 37.05 -14.65 6.82
CA LEU A 643 37.14 -15.85 6.00
C LEU A 643 37.71 -15.55 4.60
N ALA A 644 37.30 -14.44 3.97
CA ALA A 644 37.81 -14.03 2.68
C ALA A 644 39.32 -13.76 2.71
N GLU A 645 39.82 -13.11 3.78
CA GLU A 645 41.25 -12.92 4.01
C GLU A 645 41.97 -14.25 4.22
N THR A 646 41.39 -15.14 5.03
CA THR A 646 41.94 -16.48 5.30
C THR A 646 42.11 -17.30 4.01
N ILE A 647 41.13 -17.27 3.10
CA ILE A 647 41.21 -17.96 1.80
C ILE A 647 42.40 -17.45 0.99
N ASN A 648 42.57 -16.12 0.89
CA ASN A 648 43.67 -15.50 0.15
C ASN A 648 45.05 -15.74 0.79
N GLN A 649 45.11 -15.93 2.10
CA GLN A 649 46.36 -16.28 2.78
C GLN A 649 46.73 -17.75 2.62
N THR A 650 45.74 -18.63 2.56
CA THR A 650 45.90 -20.10 2.52
C THR A 650 46.32 -20.60 1.14
N PHE A 651 45.64 -20.16 0.08
CA PHE A 651 45.93 -20.62 -1.27
C PHE A 651 46.78 -19.61 -2.01
N LYS A 652 47.97 -20.04 -2.43
CA LYS A 652 48.92 -19.24 -3.22
C LYS A 652 49.44 -20.10 -4.35
N ASP A 653 49.62 -19.48 -5.52
CA ASP A 653 50.32 -20.11 -6.63
C ASP A 653 51.83 -19.78 -6.53
N PRO A 654 52.72 -20.78 -6.38
CA PRO A 654 54.16 -20.56 -6.39
C PRO A 654 54.68 -19.88 -7.67
N ASN A 655 54.00 -20.09 -8.81
CA ASN A 655 54.42 -19.55 -10.11
C ASN A 655 53.89 -18.14 -10.37
N ASN A 656 52.82 -17.74 -9.68
CA ASN A 656 52.21 -16.42 -9.80
C ASN A 656 51.90 -15.84 -8.41
N PRO A 657 52.88 -15.15 -7.77
CA PRO A 657 52.70 -14.58 -6.44
C PRO A 657 51.63 -13.49 -6.35
N LEU A 658 51.22 -12.90 -7.50
CA LEU A 658 50.18 -11.89 -7.57
C LEU A 658 48.78 -12.49 -7.70
N TRP A 659 48.66 -13.78 -8.01
CA TRP A 659 47.38 -14.47 -8.09
C TRP A 659 46.73 -14.55 -6.71
N LYS A 660 45.44 -14.26 -6.67
CA LYS A 660 44.60 -14.41 -5.49
C LYS A 660 43.37 -15.21 -5.88
N PRO A 661 42.98 -16.24 -5.09
CA PRO A 661 41.77 -17.01 -5.37
C PRO A 661 40.50 -16.16 -5.30
N LEU A 662 40.49 -15.12 -4.46
CA LEU A 662 39.31 -14.32 -4.15
C LEU A 662 39.62 -12.82 -4.19
N VAL A 663 38.88 -12.09 -5.02
CA VAL A 663 38.78 -10.63 -4.94
C VAL A 663 37.49 -10.30 -4.19
N PHE A 664 37.60 -9.73 -2.99
CA PHE A 664 36.44 -9.37 -2.17
C PHE A 664 36.34 -7.85 -2.04
N GLN A 665 35.20 -7.28 -2.41
CA GLN A 665 34.95 -5.83 -2.39
C GLN A 665 33.62 -5.52 -1.71
N THR A 666 33.61 -4.49 -0.86
CA THR A 666 32.41 -4.06 -0.12
C THR A 666 31.70 -2.86 -0.70
N ASP A 667 32.36 -2.15 -1.61
CA ASP A 667 31.82 -0.98 -2.31
C ASP A 667 30.97 -1.42 -3.50
N GLY A 668 29.80 -0.80 -3.64
CA GLY A 668 28.95 -1.02 -4.80
C GLY A 668 29.53 -0.44 -6.09
N MET A 669 29.16 -1.02 -7.22
CA MET A 669 29.53 -0.54 -8.55
C MET A 669 28.48 0.38 -9.15
N GLN A 670 28.93 1.31 -9.99
CA GLN A 670 28.02 2.03 -10.87
C GLN A 670 27.48 1.11 -11.96
N ARG A 671 26.35 1.48 -12.58
CA ARG A 671 25.66 0.60 -13.53
C ARG A 671 26.53 0.18 -14.72
N SER A 672 27.29 1.10 -15.31
CA SER A 672 28.20 0.81 -16.44
C SER A 672 29.31 -0.17 -16.05
N GLU A 673 29.90 0.02 -14.87
CA GLU A 673 30.93 -0.88 -14.31
C GLU A 673 30.37 -2.26 -13.99
N LEU A 674 29.15 -2.31 -13.45
CA LEU A 674 28.45 -3.56 -13.17
C LEU A 674 28.18 -4.36 -14.46
N VAL A 675 27.70 -3.69 -15.52
CA VAL A 675 27.50 -4.34 -16.83
C VAL A 675 28.83 -4.80 -17.42
N ALA A 676 29.89 -4.00 -17.32
CA ALA A 676 31.24 -4.41 -17.74
C ALA A 676 31.72 -5.67 -17.00
N ALA A 677 31.44 -5.78 -15.69
CA ALA A 677 31.75 -6.98 -14.91
C ALA A 677 30.92 -8.19 -15.36
N TYR A 678 29.62 -8.04 -15.63
CA TYR A 678 28.78 -9.10 -16.20
C TYR A 678 29.31 -9.59 -17.56
N LEU A 679 29.79 -8.68 -18.40
CA LEU A 679 30.38 -9.05 -19.70
C LEU A 679 31.76 -9.70 -19.58
N ALA A 680 32.49 -9.45 -18.48
CA ALA A 680 33.84 -9.96 -18.25
C ALA A 680 33.84 -11.36 -17.64
N MET A 681 32.77 -11.75 -16.93
CA MET A 681 32.67 -13.02 -16.22
C MET A 681 32.55 -14.21 -17.17
N ASP A 682 33.05 -15.35 -16.70
CA ASP A 682 32.87 -16.67 -17.31
C ASP A 682 31.64 -17.38 -16.75
N ILE A 683 31.42 -17.23 -15.44
CA ILE A 683 30.39 -17.92 -14.67
C ILE A 683 29.80 -16.94 -13.64
N GLY A 684 28.50 -16.70 -13.73
CA GLY A 684 27.75 -15.98 -12.69
C GLY A 684 27.45 -16.89 -11.51
N VAL A 685 27.55 -16.39 -10.27
CA VAL A 685 27.30 -17.18 -9.05
C VAL A 685 26.27 -16.48 -8.18
N VAL A 686 25.11 -17.11 -8.03
CA VAL A 686 23.97 -16.58 -7.27
C VAL A 686 23.44 -17.66 -6.33
N THR A 687 23.82 -17.59 -5.06
CA THR A 687 23.55 -18.70 -4.12
C THR A 687 22.94 -18.25 -2.78
N PRO A 688 21.81 -17.54 -2.80
CA PRO A 688 21.12 -17.18 -1.57
C PRO A 688 20.61 -18.42 -0.83
N LYS A 689 20.53 -18.33 0.51
CA LYS A 689 19.86 -19.32 1.37
C LYS A 689 18.38 -19.37 1.04
N LYS A 690 17.73 -18.20 1.08
CA LYS A 690 16.36 -17.96 0.59
C LYS A 690 16.26 -16.54 0.06
N ASP A 691 15.60 -16.38 -1.07
CA ASP A 691 15.38 -15.10 -1.71
C ASP A 691 14.05 -15.13 -2.47
N GLY A 692 13.29 -14.03 -2.41
CA GLY A 692 11.96 -13.97 -3.04
C GLY A 692 12.10 -14.04 -4.55
N MET A 693 13.00 -13.24 -5.10
CA MET A 693 13.45 -13.27 -6.48
C MET A 693 14.89 -12.74 -6.53
N ASN A 694 15.75 -13.35 -7.35
CA ASN A 694 17.12 -12.87 -7.50
C ASN A 694 17.31 -12.22 -8.87
N LEU A 695 17.24 -10.88 -8.90
CA LEU A 695 17.36 -10.11 -10.12
C LEU A 695 18.78 -10.14 -10.70
N VAL A 696 19.81 -10.29 -9.86
CA VAL A 696 21.21 -10.34 -10.31
C VAL A 696 21.44 -11.49 -11.29
N ALA A 697 20.87 -12.68 -11.03
CA ALA A 697 20.93 -13.79 -11.98
C ALA A 697 20.35 -13.41 -13.35
N LYS A 698 19.26 -12.64 -13.38
CA LYS A 698 18.65 -12.19 -14.63
C LYS A 698 19.50 -11.13 -15.32
N GLU A 699 20.03 -10.18 -14.56
CA GLU A 699 20.91 -9.12 -15.07
C GLU A 699 22.16 -9.71 -15.75
N MET A 700 22.77 -10.70 -15.09
CA MET A 700 23.94 -11.44 -15.59
C MET A 700 23.69 -12.03 -16.98
N LEU A 701 22.60 -12.80 -17.15
CA LEU A 701 22.32 -13.52 -18.40
C LEU A 701 21.66 -12.64 -19.47
N VAL A 702 21.01 -11.54 -19.07
CA VAL A 702 20.57 -10.52 -20.03
C VAL A 702 21.77 -9.81 -20.65
N CYS A 703 22.79 -9.45 -19.85
CA CYS A 703 23.98 -8.77 -20.36
C CYS A 703 24.92 -9.72 -21.10
N ASN A 704 25.15 -10.92 -20.57
CA ASN A 704 26.14 -11.85 -21.09
C ASN A 704 25.51 -13.24 -21.32
N PRO A 705 24.87 -13.46 -22.49
CA PRO A 705 24.25 -14.74 -22.83
C PRO A 705 25.28 -15.86 -23.08
N LYS A 706 26.60 -15.57 -23.03
CA LYS A 706 27.66 -16.56 -23.20
C LYS A 706 28.18 -17.14 -21.89
N ALA A 707 27.79 -16.56 -20.75
CA ALA A 707 28.26 -17.00 -19.44
C ALA A 707 27.49 -18.21 -18.93
N GLY A 708 28.17 -19.06 -18.15
CA GLY A 708 27.52 -20.08 -17.32
C GLY A 708 26.88 -19.47 -16.07
N LEU A 709 26.04 -20.25 -15.39
CA LEU A 709 25.38 -19.83 -14.16
C LEU A 709 25.44 -20.93 -13.10
N VAL A 710 25.83 -20.56 -11.88
CA VAL A 710 25.65 -21.35 -10.66
C VAL A 710 24.52 -20.70 -9.86
N LEU A 711 23.45 -21.47 -9.59
CA LEU A 711 22.22 -20.94 -9.01
C LEU A 711 21.67 -21.82 -7.89
N SER A 712 21.36 -21.21 -6.74
CA SER A 712 20.74 -21.91 -5.59
C SER A 712 19.23 -22.05 -5.73
N THR A 713 18.69 -23.20 -5.28
CA THR A 713 17.24 -23.44 -5.10
C THR A 713 16.59 -22.49 -4.07
N GLY A 714 17.42 -21.80 -3.28
CA GLY A 714 17.00 -20.70 -2.42
C GLY A 714 16.46 -19.49 -3.18
N ALA A 715 16.90 -19.26 -4.42
CA ALA A 715 16.51 -18.12 -5.24
C ALA A 715 15.17 -18.35 -5.96
N GLY A 716 14.26 -17.36 -5.91
CA GLY A 716 13.03 -17.43 -6.72
C GLY A 716 13.26 -17.51 -8.23
N SER A 717 14.39 -17.00 -8.74
CA SER A 717 14.77 -17.12 -10.16
C SER A 717 15.00 -18.57 -10.55
N GLU A 718 15.54 -19.40 -9.65
CA GLU A 718 15.75 -20.82 -9.87
C GLU A 718 14.43 -21.56 -10.00
N ILE A 719 13.47 -21.24 -9.12
CA ILE A 719 12.12 -21.81 -9.18
C ILE A 719 11.45 -21.42 -10.50
N GLN A 720 11.58 -20.16 -10.92
CA GLN A 720 11.03 -19.71 -12.19
C GLN A 720 11.64 -20.45 -13.38
N PHE A 721 12.97 -20.59 -13.44
CA PHE A 721 13.65 -21.28 -14.52
C PHE A 721 13.32 -22.78 -14.56
N THR A 722 13.20 -23.41 -13.39
CA THR A 722 12.80 -24.81 -13.28
C THR A 722 11.37 -25.03 -13.77
N THR A 723 10.42 -24.21 -13.34
CA THR A 723 9.02 -24.27 -13.80
C THR A 723 8.91 -24.00 -15.30
N ALA A 724 9.82 -23.22 -15.87
CA ALA A 724 9.91 -22.97 -17.31
C ALA A 724 10.60 -24.11 -18.11
N GLY A 725 11.04 -25.18 -17.46
CA GLY A 725 11.71 -26.31 -18.11
C GLY A 725 13.19 -26.07 -18.46
N LEU A 726 13.81 -25.02 -17.91
CA LEU A 726 15.23 -24.70 -18.14
C LEU A 726 16.17 -25.52 -17.25
N TYR A 727 15.60 -26.33 -16.34
CA TYR A 727 16.31 -27.35 -15.58
C TYR A 727 15.41 -28.55 -15.36
N LEU A 728 15.82 -29.70 -15.90
CA LEU A 728 15.14 -30.98 -15.70
C LEU A 728 16.08 -31.93 -14.95
N GLU A 729 15.56 -32.60 -13.90
CA GLU A 729 16.36 -33.58 -13.15
C GLU A 729 16.89 -34.69 -14.07
N LYS A 730 16.06 -35.12 -15.01
CA LYS A 730 16.38 -36.08 -16.06
C LYS A 730 16.25 -35.36 -17.41
N GLY A 731 17.36 -34.81 -17.89
CA GLY A 731 17.40 -34.13 -19.19
C GLY A 731 18.34 -32.93 -19.18
N GLU A 732 17.92 -31.89 -19.89
CA GLU A 732 18.69 -30.69 -20.13
C GLU A 732 18.77 -29.79 -18.89
N ARG A 733 19.95 -29.22 -18.64
CA ARG A 733 20.27 -28.40 -17.47
C ARG A 733 21.04 -27.17 -17.91
N ASN A 734 20.35 -26.05 -18.06
CA ASN A 734 20.96 -24.82 -18.57
C ASN A 734 21.78 -24.06 -17.50
N TYR A 735 21.98 -24.62 -16.31
CA TYR A 735 22.77 -24.03 -15.23
C TYR A 735 23.15 -25.09 -14.19
N HIS A 736 24.16 -24.77 -13.38
CA HIS A 736 24.60 -25.60 -12.26
C HIS A 736 23.79 -25.27 -11.00
N ARG A 737 22.93 -26.19 -10.57
CA ARG A 737 22.05 -26.01 -9.41
C ARG A 737 22.76 -26.34 -8.10
N ILE A 738 22.62 -25.46 -7.11
CA ILE A 738 22.95 -25.74 -5.70
C ILE A 738 21.67 -26.11 -4.96
N ALA A 739 21.48 -27.40 -4.68
CA ALA A 739 20.28 -27.89 -4.01
C ALA A 739 20.26 -27.54 -2.51
N ASN A 740 21.42 -27.61 -1.86
CA ASN A 740 21.61 -27.28 -0.45
C ASN A 740 22.90 -26.46 -0.30
N VAL A 741 22.77 -25.18 0.09
CA VAL A 741 23.92 -24.30 0.29
C VAL A 741 24.79 -24.68 1.48
N PHE A 742 24.27 -25.50 2.41
CA PHE A 742 25.00 -25.98 3.59
C PHE A 742 25.83 -27.25 3.31
N ASP A 743 25.65 -27.88 2.13
CA ASP A 743 26.48 -29.01 1.70
C ASP A 743 27.69 -28.49 0.93
N ALA A 744 28.78 -28.23 1.65
CA ALA A 744 29.99 -27.65 1.09
C ALA A 744 30.67 -28.55 0.04
N ASP A 745 30.53 -29.88 0.15
CA ASP A 745 31.13 -30.81 -0.81
C ASP A 745 30.34 -30.81 -2.13
N ALA A 746 29.01 -30.89 -2.08
CA ALA A 746 28.18 -30.80 -3.30
C ALA A 746 28.27 -29.41 -3.95
N TYR A 747 28.38 -28.35 -3.16
CA TYR A 747 28.57 -27.00 -3.67
C TYR A 747 29.96 -26.84 -4.33
N CYS A 748 31.01 -27.34 -3.71
CA CYS A 748 32.33 -27.44 -4.33
C CYS A 748 32.29 -28.19 -5.68
N ASP A 749 31.58 -29.32 -5.75
CA ASP A 749 31.46 -30.11 -6.99
C ASP A 749 30.73 -29.33 -8.10
N ALA A 750 29.75 -28.50 -7.74
CA ALA A 750 29.09 -27.63 -8.70
C ALA A 750 30.01 -26.51 -9.22
N PHE A 751 30.87 -25.93 -8.38
CA PHE A 751 31.91 -24.99 -8.84
C PHE A 751 32.87 -25.66 -9.83
N TYR A 752 33.32 -26.87 -9.52
CA TYR A 752 34.22 -27.62 -10.38
C TYR A 752 33.57 -27.99 -11.72
N ALA A 753 32.33 -28.48 -11.69
CA ALA A 753 31.58 -28.78 -12.90
C ALA A 753 31.39 -27.53 -13.78
N ALA A 754 31.07 -26.38 -13.17
CA ALA A 754 30.94 -25.12 -13.90
C ALA A 754 32.28 -24.65 -14.49
N ALA A 755 33.39 -24.84 -13.77
CA ALA A 755 34.72 -24.46 -14.25
C ALA A 755 35.13 -25.24 -15.51
N LEU A 756 34.77 -26.53 -15.55
CA LEU A 756 35.10 -27.44 -16.64
C LEU A 756 34.12 -27.38 -17.82
N GLU A 757 32.97 -26.71 -17.67
CA GLU A 757 31.99 -26.62 -18.74
C GLU A 757 32.57 -25.89 -19.96
N PRO A 758 32.56 -26.52 -21.15
CA PRO A 758 33.05 -25.90 -22.39
C PRO A 758 32.33 -24.58 -22.72
N GLU A 759 33.00 -23.68 -23.42
CA GLU A 759 32.44 -22.35 -23.76
C GLU A 759 31.22 -22.44 -24.68
N ASP A 760 31.22 -23.35 -25.64
CA ASP A 760 30.10 -23.60 -26.55
C ASP A 760 28.84 -24.06 -25.81
N VAL A 761 29.00 -25.00 -24.86
CA VAL A 761 27.91 -25.47 -24.00
C VAL A 761 27.40 -24.37 -23.09
N ARG A 762 28.30 -23.62 -22.42
CA ARG A 762 27.96 -22.45 -21.60
C ARG A 762 27.16 -21.42 -22.40
N ALA A 763 27.57 -21.15 -23.64
CA ALA A 763 26.93 -20.17 -24.49
C ALA A 763 25.55 -20.62 -24.98
N GLU A 764 25.36 -21.92 -25.25
CA GLU A 764 24.05 -22.48 -25.57
C GLU A 764 23.09 -22.35 -24.38
N HIS A 765 23.55 -22.79 -23.19
CA HIS A 765 22.78 -22.69 -21.95
C HIS A 765 22.41 -21.23 -21.60
N GLY A 766 23.40 -20.32 -21.63
CA GLY A 766 23.20 -18.91 -21.35
C GLY A 766 22.26 -18.22 -22.33
N LYS A 767 22.30 -18.60 -23.62
CA LYS A 767 21.39 -18.09 -24.65
C LYS A 767 19.93 -18.45 -24.37
N ARG A 768 19.65 -19.69 -23.93
CA ARG A 768 18.28 -20.12 -23.59
C ARG A 768 17.73 -19.36 -22.39
N LEU A 769 18.57 -19.14 -21.37
CA LEU A 769 18.22 -18.31 -20.21
C LEU A 769 17.94 -16.86 -20.65
N HIS A 770 18.78 -16.30 -21.51
CA HIS A 770 18.63 -14.96 -22.06
C HIS A 770 17.29 -14.79 -22.81
N GLU A 771 16.97 -15.68 -23.75
CA GLU A 771 15.71 -15.66 -24.51
C GLU A 771 14.49 -15.71 -23.59
N PHE A 772 14.55 -16.56 -22.55
CA PHE A 772 13.49 -16.61 -21.54
C PHE A 772 13.33 -15.29 -20.79
N ILE A 773 14.41 -14.65 -20.36
CA ILE A 773 14.35 -13.39 -19.62
C ILE A 773 13.86 -12.24 -20.54
N MET A 774 14.28 -12.23 -21.81
CA MET A 774 13.81 -11.26 -22.80
C MET A 774 12.29 -11.35 -23.02
N ALA A 775 11.72 -12.55 -23.00
CA ALA A 775 10.28 -12.76 -23.11
C ALA A 775 9.49 -12.52 -21.80
N ASN A 776 10.20 -12.39 -20.66
CA ASN A 776 9.61 -12.25 -19.32
C ASN A 776 10.25 -11.07 -18.58
N ASP A 777 10.04 -9.88 -19.12
CA ASP A 777 10.55 -8.62 -18.58
C ASP A 777 9.64 -8.03 -17.50
N ILE A 778 9.98 -6.80 -17.08
CA ILE A 778 9.21 -6.09 -16.05
C ILE A 778 7.82 -5.63 -16.52
N GLU A 779 7.65 -5.34 -17.81
CA GLU A 779 6.36 -4.93 -18.35
C GLU A 779 5.37 -6.09 -18.33
N ARG A 780 5.82 -7.30 -18.64
CA ARG A 780 5.02 -8.51 -18.50
C ARG A 780 4.61 -8.76 -17.05
N TRP A 781 5.53 -8.61 -16.10
CA TRP A 781 5.21 -8.77 -14.66
C TRP A 781 4.12 -7.81 -14.21
N SER A 782 4.30 -6.51 -14.47
CA SER A 782 3.36 -5.48 -14.02
C SER A 782 2.02 -5.59 -14.72
N SER A 783 2.01 -5.86 -16.03
CA SER A 783 0.77 -6.04 -16.79
C SER A 783 -0.01 -7.28 -16.32
N ALA A 784 0.68 -8.40 -16.05
CA ALA A 784 0.05 -9.60 -15.55
C ALA A 784 -0.55 -9.40 -14.15
N PHE A 785 0.16 -8.72 -13.23
CA PHE A 785 -0.39 -8.43 -11.91
C PHE A 785 -1.55 -7.43 -11.97
N LEU A 786 -1.44 -6.39 -12.80
CA LEU A 786 -2.47 -5.35 -12.89
C LEU A 786 -3.71 -5.80 -13.66
N ASP A 787 -3.62 -6.87 -14.46
CA ASP A 787 -4.77 -7.39 -15.20
C ASP A 787 -5.97 -7.63 -14.24
N PRO A 788 -7.12 -6.97 -14.46
CA PRO A 788 -8.31 -7.18 -13.65
C PRO A 788 -8.88 -8.61 -13.78
N SER A 789 -8.58 -9.32 -14.88
CA SER A 789 -9.16 -10.61 -15.24
C SER A 789 -8.94 -11.71 -14.21
N TRP A 790 -7.88 -11.62 -13.41
CA TRP A 790 -7.45 -12.68 -12.51
C TRP A 790 -8.02 -12.56 -11.09
N THR A 791 -8.89 -11.58 -10.84
CA THR A 791 -9.58 -11.40 -9.56
C THR A 791 -10.84 -12.25 -9.41
N HIS A 792 -11.23 -12.56 -8.17
CA HIS A 792 -12.46 -13.30 -7.85
C HIS A 792 -13.73 -12.52 -8.21
N GLU A 793 -13.64 -11.21 -8.42
CA GLU A 793 -14.75 -10.35 -8.87
C GLU A 793 -15.15 -10.64 -10.34
N VAL A 794 -14.27 -11.29 -11.11
CA VAL A 794 -14.48 -11.57 -12.54
C VAL A 794 -15.27 -12.86 -12.73
N ILE A 795 -16.35 -12.78 -13.53
CA ILE A 795 -17.01 -13.98 -14.06
C ILE A 795 -16.05 -14.68 -15.01
N ARG A 796 -15.67 -15.91 -14.69
CA ARG A 796 -14.75 -16.72 -15.48
C ARG A 796 -15.44 -17.33 -16.70
N PRO A 797 -14.71 -17.54 -17.81
CA PRO A 797 -15.19 -18.39 -18.88
C PRO A 797 -15.41 -19.81 -18.32
N THR A 798 -16.63 -20.30 -18.43
CA THR A 798 -17.04 -21.61 -17.90
C THR A 798 -17.71 -22.39 -19.00
N GLN A 799 -17.35 -23.67 -19.11
CA GLN A 799 -18.14 -24.58 -19.93
C GLN A 799 -19.50 -24.76 -19.24
N ILE A 800 -20.57 -24.61 -20.01
CA ILE A 800 -21.94 -24.73 -19.52
C ILE A 800 -22.47 -26.04 -20.10
N ASP A 801 -22.55 -27.08 -19.27
CA ASP A 801 -23.04 -28.39 -19.73
C ASP A 801 -24.49 -28.63 -19.30
N THR A 802 -24.93 -28.02 -18.20
CA THR A 802 -26.25 -28.25 -17.61
C THR A 802 -27.06 -26.96 -17.46
N LEU A 803 -28.37 -27.09 -17.22
CA LEU A 803 -29.24 -25.95 -16.89
C LEU A 803 -28.83 -25.25 -15.57
N ASP A 804 -28.27 -25.99 -14.61
CA ASP A 804 -27.82 -25.40 -13.34
C ASP A 804 -26.61 -24.48 -13.55
N ASP A 805 -25.68 -24.88 -14.42
CA ASP A 805 -24.53 -24.05 -14.84
C ASP A 805 -25.00 -22.76 -15.51
N PHE A 806 -26.02 -22.87 -16.39
CA PHE A 806 -26.63 -21.74 -17.06
C PHE A 806 -27.27 -20.77 -16.06
N PHE A 807 -28.12 -21.24 -15.15
CA PHE A 807 -28.74 -20.38 -14.14
C PHE A 807 -27.72 -19.77 -13.18
N SER A 808 -26.67 -20.51 -12.83
CA SER A 808 -25.55 -20.02 -12.04
C SER A 808 -24.82 -18.86 -12.75
N LEU A 809 -24.56 -18.98 -14.05
CA LEU A 809 -23.99 -17.90 -14.86
C LEU A 809 -24.93 -16.70 -14.93
N MET A 810 -26.23 -16.92 -15.16
CA MET A 810 -27.23 -15.86 -15.23
C MET A 810 -27.39 -15.10 -13.91
N MET A 811 -27.28 -15.80 -12.78
CA MET A 811 -27.28 -15.17 -11.45
C MET A 811 -26.04 -14.29 -11.25
N LYS A 812 -24.87 -14.73 -11.70
CA LYS A 812 -23.62 -13.94 -11.66
C LYS A 812 -23.74 -12.69 -12.54
N THR A 813 -24.20 -12.82 -13.79
CA THR A 813 -24.35 -11.67 -14.70
C THR A 813 -25.38 -10.66 -14.19
N ARG A 814 -26.50 -11.14 -13.61
CA ARG A 814 -27.48 -10.28 -12.92
C ARG A 814 -26.83 -9.48 -11.79
N ASN A 815 -26.01 -10.10 -10.95
CA ASN A 815 -25.34 -9.42 -9.84
C ASN A 815 -24.36 -8.35 -10.37
N VAL A 816 -23.58 -8.66 -11.41
CA VAL A 816 -22.69 -7.69 -12.09
C VAL A 816 -23.49 -6.49 -12.60
N ARG A 817 -24.60 -6.71 -13.32
CA ARG A 817 -25.46 -5.63 -13.81
C ARG A 817 -26.01 -4.77 -12.67
N ARG A 818 -26.45 -5.38 -11.56
CA ARG A 818 -26.91 -4.64 -10.37
C ARG A 818 -25.81 -3.77 -9.77
N GLN A 819 -24.57 -4.27 -9.73
CA GLN A 819 -23.43 -3.49 -9.25
C GLN A 819 -23.10 -2.32 -10.18
N ILE A 820 -23.16 -2.53 -11.50
CA ILE A 820 -23.00 -1.45 -12.50
C ILE A 820 -24.05 -0.37 -12.27
N VAL A 821 -25.34 -0.73 -12.21
CA VAL A 821 -26.43 0.22 -11.95
C VAL A 821 -26.21 0.96 -10.63
N GLY A 822 -25.85 0.23 -9.57
CA GLY A 822 -25.57 0.82 -8.26
C GLY A 822 -24.43 1.83 -8.28
N ARG A 823 -23.39 1.61 -9.11
CA ARG A 823 -22.30 2.57 -9.29
C ARG A 823 -22.73 3.80 -10.09
N VAL A 824 -23.41 3.59 -11.21
CA VAL A 824 -23.94 4.68 -12.07
C VAL A 824 -24.87 5.60 -11.27
N LEU A 825 -25.80 5.04 -10.50
CA LEU A 825 -26.72 5.82 -9.65
C LEU A 825 -26.00 6.64 -8.56
N LYS A 826 -24.83 6.17 -8.10
CA LYS A 826 -23.99 6.87 -7.12
C LYS A 826 -23.01 7.86 -7.77
N GLY A 827 -22.97 7.96 -9.09
CA GLY A 827 -21.97 8.75 -9.82
C GLY A 827 -20.54 8.21 -9.68
N ILE A 828 -20.39 6.90 -9.45
CA ILE A 828 -19.09 6.22 -9.31
C ILE A 828 -18.72 5.61 -10.67
N PRO A 829 -17.47 5.78 -11.16
CA PRO A 829 -17.05 5.17 -12.42
C PRO A 829 -17.15 3.63 -12.43
N ILE A 830 -17.45 3.08 -13.61
CA ILE A 830 -17.55 1.63 -13.84
C ILE A 830 -16.13 1.03 -13.81
N ARG A 831 -15.97 -0.12 -13.16
CA ARG A 831 -14.69 -0.85 -13.13
C ARG A 831 -14.45 -1.65 -14.41
N SER A 832 -13.17 -1.80 -14.75
CA SER A 832 -12.68 -2.57 -15.91
C SER A 832 -13.11 -4.04 -15.88
N HIS A 833 -13.11 -4.68 -14.70
CA HIS A 833 -13.46 -6.10 -14.56
C HIS A 833 -14.91 -6.43 -14.98
N PHE A 834 -15.82 -5.45 -14.96
CA PHE A 834 -17.21 -5.67 -15.36
C PHE A 834 -17.32 -6.01 -16.84
N ALA A 835 -16.61 -5.26 -17.69
CA ALA A 835 -16.59 -5.51 -19.13
C ALA A 835 -16.05 -6.91 -19.45
N ILE A 836 -15.01 -7.34 -18.72
CA ILE A 836 -14.41 -8.67 -18.87
C ILE A 836 -15.38 -9.76 -18.43
N SER A 837 -15.98 -9.62 -17.25
CA SER A 837 -16.97 -10.58 -16.73
C SER A 837 -18.12 -10.81 -17.70
N LEU A 838 -18.60 -9.71 -18.26
CA LEU A 838 -19.71 -9.67 -19.19
C LEU A 838 -19.35 -10.26 -20.55
N ARG A 839 -18.12 -10.02 -21.04
CA ARG A 839 -17.57 -10.67 -22.24
C ARG A 839 -17.42 -12.18 -22.04
N ASN A 840 -16.80 -12.60 -20.94
CA ASN A 840 -16.59 -14.02 -20.62
C ASN A 840 -17.92 -14.78 -20.52
N ALA A 841 -18.94 -14.16 -19.91
CA ALA A 841 -20.28 -14.73 -19.85
C ALA A 841 -20.91 -14.88 -21.24
N LYS A 842 -20.75 -13.86 -22.11
CA LYS A 842 -21.22 -13.93 -23.50
C LYS A 842 -20.53 -15.04 -24.27
N GLU A 843 -19.20 -15.14 -24.19
CA GLU A 843 -18.42 -16.20 -24.85
C GLU A 843 -18.82 -17.59 -24.37
N SER A 844 -19.07 -17.75 -23.05
CA SER A 844 -19.55 -19.02 -22.48
C SER A 844 -20.93 -19.41 -23.03
N LEU A 845 -21.82 -18.43 -23.24
CA LEU A 845 -23.13 -18.66 -23.86
C LEU A 845 -23.03 -18.93 -25.38
N GLU A 846 -22.09 -18.30 -26.08
CA GLU A 846 -21.87 -18.53 -27.51
C GLU A 846 -21.30 -19.93 -27.77
N GLN A 847 -20.50 -20.47 -26.86
CA GLN A 847 -19.93 -21.82 -26.96
C GLN A 847 -20.97 -22.95 -26.88
N ILE A 848 -22.09 -22.74 -26.18
CA ILE A 848 -23.18 -23.74 -26.09
C ILE A 848 -24.21 -23.62 -27.22
N CYS A 849 -24.21 -22.51 -27.94
CA CYS A 849 -25.15 -22.30 -29.03
C CYS A 849 -24.70 -23.06 -30.28
N LYS A 850 -25.63 -23.64 -31.05
CA LYS A 850 -25.27 -24.22 -32.35
C LYS A 850 -24.70 -23.13 -33.26
N PRO A 851 -23.65 -23.42 -34.06
CA PRO A 851 -23.05 -22.45 -34.97
C PRO A 851 -24.10 -21.77 -35.85
N GLY A 852 -24.15 -20.42 -35.79
CA GLY A 852 -25.10 -19.63 -36.58
C GLY A 852 -26.54 -19.56 -36.04
N THR A 853 -26.81 -20.08 -34.84
CA THR A 853 -28.12 -20.02 -34.17
C THR A 853 -28.03 -19.42 -32.77
N HIS A 854 -29.19 -19.15 -32.15
CA HIS A 854 -29.31 -18.81 -30.73
C HIS A 854 -29.87 -19.99 -29.90
N THR A 855 -29.79 -21.21 -30.42
CA THR A 855 -30.26 -22.41 -29.74
C THR A 855 -29.11 -23.07 -28.98
N ALA A 856 -29.21 -23.07 -27.65
CA ALA A 856 -28.27 -23.77 -26.78
C ALA A 856 -28.70 -25.22 -26.53
N GLU A 857 -27.70 -26.08 -26.36
CA GLU A 857 -27.91 -27.48 -25.99
C GLU A 857 -27.39 -27.74 -24.57
N PHE A 858 -28.23 -28.34 -23.72
CA PHE A 858 -27.89 -28.69 -22.35
C PHE A 858 -28.07 -30.20 -22.11
N LYS A 859 -27.19 -30.80 -21.32
CA LYS A 859 -27.37 -32.15 -20.79
C LYS A 859 -28.39 -32.15 -19.65
N SER A 860 -29.23 -33.17 -19.58
CA SER A 860 -30.19 -33.34 -18.47
C SER A 860 -29.52 -33.59 -17.11
N ALA A 861 -28.35 -34.24 -17.10
CA ALA A 861 -27.45 -34.43 -15.97
C ALA A 861 -26.01 -34.57 -16.48
N ALA A 862 -25.01 -34.40 -15.59
CA ALA A 862 -23.59 -34.45 -15.96
C ALA A 862 -23.19 -35.74 -16.72
N ASP A 863 -23.86 -36.86 -16.42
CA ASP A 863 -23.61 -38.19 -17.00
C ASP A 863 -24.66 -38.64 -18.05
N SER A 864 -25.60 -37.78 -18.44
CA SER A 864 -26.67 -38.13 -19.40
C SER A 864 -26.28 -37.81 -20.85
N SER A 865 -26.66 -38.67 -21.80
CA SER A 865 -26.57 -38.40 -23.24
C SER A 865 -27.78 -37.64 -23.81
N GLU A 866 -28.82 -37.42 -23.03
CA GLU A 866 -30.02 -36.68 -23.44
C GLU A 866 -29.77 -35.17 -23.43
N MET A 867 -29.96 -34.54 -24.59
CA MET A 867 -29.75 -33.10 -24.82
C MET A 867 -31.09 -32.36 -24.92
N ALA A 868 -31.31 -31.40 -24.03
CA ALA A 868 -32.41 -30.45 -24.10
C ALA A 868 -31.99 -29.20 -24.89
N HIS A 869 -32.88 -28.69 -25.73
CA HIS A 869 -32.62 -27.55 -26.61
C HIS A 869 -33.42 -26.34 -26.15
N PHE A 870 -32.78 -25.19 -26.00
CA PHE A 870 -33.41 -23.95 -25.57
C PHE A 870 -32.98 -22.78 -26.46
N GLU A 871 -33.92 -21.91 -26.80
CA GLU A 871 -33.64 -20.70 -27.57
C GLU A 871 -33.31 -19.53 -26.62
N ILE A 872 -32.09 -19.01 -26.71
CA ILE A 872 -31.52 -17.99 -25.81
C ILE A 872 -31.51 -16.61 -26.53
N ASP A 873 -32.56 -16.31 -27.29
CA ASP A 873 -32.58 -15.18 -28.21
C ASP A 873 -32.43 -13.83 -27.48
N ASN A 874 -33.04 -13.66 -26.30
CA ASN A 874 -32.95 -12.42 -25.51
C ASN A 874 -31.61 -12.25 -24.76
N GLU A 875 -30.93 -13.33 -24.38
CA GLU A 875 -29.67 -13.25 -23.63
C GLU A 875 -28.45 -13.28 -24.56
N ALA A 876 -28.57 -13.84 -25.77
CA ALA A 876 -27.57 -13.74 -26.84
C ALA A 876 -27.65 -12.40 -27.60
N ARG A 877 -28.85 -11.80 -27.78
CA ARG A 877 -29.04 -10.48 -28.43
C ARG A 877 -28.72 -9.28 -27.52
N MET A 878 -27.73 -9.37 -26.63
CA MET A 878 -27.16 -8.21 -25.92
C MET A 878 -26.43 -7.21 -26.85
N ARG A 879 -27.01 -6.85 -28.00
CA ARG A 879 -26.41 -6.01 -29.05
C ARG A 879 -26.79 -4.53 -28.98
N THR A 880 -27.73 -4.11 -28.13
CA THR A 880 -28.30 -2.73 -28.22
C THR A 880 -28.00 -1.77 -27.05
N MET A 881 -27.37 -2.22 -25.95
CA MET A 881 -26.87 -1.29 -24.90
C MET A 881 -25.35 -1.10 -24.88
N TRP A 882 -24.61 -1.88 -25.66
CA TRP A 882 -23.17 -2.07 -25.46
C TRP A 882 -22.29 -1.19 -26.35
N ASN A 883 -22.83 -0.65 -27.45
CA ASN A 883 -22.10 0.25 -28.35
C ASN A 883 -22.23 1.75 -27.99
N ASN A 884 -23.14 2.12 -27.08
CA ASN A 884 -23.34 3.52 -26.67
C ASN A 884 -22.88 3.82 -25.23
N SER A 885 -22.13 2.91 -24.60
CA SER A 885 -21.56 3.13 -23.26
C SER A 885 -20.18 3.79 -23.33
N SER A 886 -20.07 4.80 -24.18
CA SER A 886 -19.05 5.85 -24.11
C SER A 886 -19.74 7.11 -23.57
N MET A 887 -20.00 7.14 -22.26
CA MET A 887 -20.36 8.34 -21.50
C MET A 887 -19.79 8.25 -20.09
#